data_AF-A0A7S1XAK1-F1
#
_entry.id   AF-A0A7S1XAK1-F1
#
_cell.length_a   1.000
_cell.length_b   1.000
_cell.length_c   1.000
_cell.angle_alpha   90.00
_cell.angle_beta   90.00
_cell.angle_gamma   90.00
#
_symmetry.space_group_name_H-M   'P 1'
#
loop_
_entity.id
_entity.type
_entity.pdbx_description
1 polymer ?
#
loop_
_entity_poly.entity_id
_entity_poly.type
_entity_poly.pdbx_seq_one_letter_code
_entity_poly.pdbx_strand_id
1 'polypeptide(L)'
;MKGELDVLETQLKMQREKLLRIDEKVDEIQEAAELKERELEHERQSWEDKRSRIREIGRQLRRLQADRRREENAYRNLQIAIENGEKHLHQLRNDLLEERRKHTENFEAAGDFESKLESASELLTRESYRLEEITRSEAEVARKVEQLQALQDVARNSIIGLEDILKQNHMQLSELRRTRNDDLARWGPQIADTLSFIRARPGQFRVPPIGPVGALIRVKDEGWCKAIQLAVGMGNLRAFIVNDENDERSLRTISGNRVSIIRANMLLPRYKIPAKQRAPSRLVAILDQLDIENDTVFNALVDHAEIERHVLVKNLEELEQTAYNPSVQNVSCCWLPDGSRAYLRHGSRVFRAPPKNITYLLRRDTSATISAKEGEVREIEEQLTHQQTQYANGQVNLQRCKDQRSNISCTANEVRRNITKLKLEVEQLRIHVESFAGGFDSSEWEQLIAVAETELSLSKEELDAKRRNMIRLAEQVSEMEDNGRVNPEEGYGMSDHPQSRIEEINALWGSVREQTARRNKFESKVKSLESRVRARKTALRVAEEELEIHMAEATKLCEERVGRDQRTSVELSDEIEAINRRLKSERARHDGMNIEAIEAELLKMRAKYAESQHNLRKLQEYQKLIVAGFRSREKSYTEAVREIKRSANMLFGRYLAARGHAGELVFSTSERGREQLEIHVRIGDHRVAVGRDSSGPSNLVQHTTVDMRSLSGGERSFATLCFMLALGEQMDIPFRIMDEFDVFMDEANRSSAIRTMVSVATEISHRQFIFITPLDVPPLKQAGSPSVRIQRLEDPERRGA
;
A
#
# COMPACT_ATOMS: atom_id res chain seq x y z
N MET A 1 47.17 2.41 60.95
CA MET A 1 47.42 1.32 59.97
C MET A 1 46.83 -0.04 60.40
N LYS A 2 47.20 -0.66 61.53
CA LYS A 2 46.56 -1.91 62.01
C LYS A 2 45.05 -1.76 62.23
N GLY A 3 44.62 -0.73 62.96
CA GLY A 3 43.19 -0.44 63.13
C GLY A 3 42.45 -0.09 61.84
N GLU A 4 43.12 0.54 60.87
CA GLU A 4 42.53 0.80 59.54
C GLU A 4 42.36 -0.48 58.72
N LEU A 5 43.29 -1.44 58.86
CA LEU A 5 43.20 -2.74 58.22
C LEU A 5 42.02 -3.54 58.79
N ASP A 6 41.88 -3.61 60.11
CA ASP A 6 40.76 -4.28 60.77
C ASP A 6 39.41 -3.65 60.37
N VAL A 7 39.35 -2.32 60.27
CA VAL A 7 38.16 -1.62 59.78
C VAL A 7 37.85 -2.00 58.33
N LEU A 8 38.85 -2.07 57.45
CA LEU A 8 38.66 -2.45 56.05
C LEU A 8 38.27 -3.92 55.89
N GLU A 9 38.80 -4.83 56.69
CA GLU A 9 38.42 -6.25 56.70
C GLU A 9 37.01 -6.47 57.24
N THR A 10 36.64 -5.74 58.30
CA THR A 10 35.27 -5.75 58.84
C THR A 10 34.28 -5.19 57.81
N GLN A 11 34.64 -4.10 57.13
CA GLN A 11 33.85 -3.53 56.03
C GLN A 11 33.73 -4.52 54.86
N LEU A 12 34.81 -5.20 54.48
CA LEU A 12 34.79 -6.19 53.40
C LEU A 12 33.87 -7.37 53.75
N LYS A 13 33.95 -7.90 54.98
CA LYS A 13 33.07 -8.97 55.46
C LYS A 13 31.59 -8.55 55.43
N MET A 14 31.29 -7.35 55.94
CA MET A 14 29.92 -6.81 55.90
C MET A 14 29.40 -6.62 54.46
N GLN A 15 30.25 -6.18 53.53
CA GLN A 15 29.83 -6.01 52.12
C GLN A 15 29.65 -7.34 51.39
N ARG A 16 30.44 -8.37 51.74
CA ARG A 16 30.25 -9.74 51.23
C ARG A 16 28.96 -10.37 51.73
N GLU A 17 28.64 -10.22 53.02
CA GLU A 17 27.36 -10.67 53.57
C GLU A 17 26.16 -9.95 52.93
N LYS A 18 26.30 -8.65 52.63
CA LYS A 18 25.27 -7.88 51.90
C LYS A 18 25.14 -8.33 50.44
N LEU A 19 26.24 -8.66 49.77
CA LEU A 19 26.22 -9.19 48.40
C LEU A 19 25.49 -10.53 48.35
N LEU A 20 25.79 -11.43 49.29
CA LEU A 20 25.18 -12.76 49.38
C LEU A 20 23.65 -12.69 49.60
N ARG A 21 23.19 -11.77 50.47
CA ARG A 21 21.75 -11.50 50.66
C ARG A 21 21.07 -10.88 49.43
N ILE A 22 21.82 -10.20 48.58
CA ILE A 22 21.28 -9.64 47.33
C ILE A 22 21.24 -10.73 46.25
N ASP A 23 22.24 -11.61 46.20
CA ASP A 23 22.25 -12.78 45.32
C ASP A 23 21.05 -13.68 45.61
N GLU A 24 20.82 -14.05 46.87
CA GLU A 24 19.64 -14.83 47.30
C GLU A 24 18.31 -14.18 46.86
N LYS A 25 18.20 -12.85 47.00
CA LYS A 25 16.99 -12.11 46.58
C LYS A 25 16.82 -12.03 45.07
N VAL A 26 17.92 -11.96 44.31
CA VAL A 26 17.85 -11.98 42.84
C VAL A 26 17.34 -13.34 42.39
N ASP A 27 17.88 -14.41 42.96
CA ASP A 27 17.48 -15.77 42.64
C ASP A 27 16.01 -16.03 43.02
N GLU A 28 15.55 -15.62 44.21
CA GLU A 28 14.15 -15.72 44.65
C GLU A 28 13.17 -15.01 43.69
N ILE A 29 13.48 -13.76 43.30
CA ILE A 29 12.59 -12.98 42.42
C ILE A 29 12.64 -13.54 40.99
N GLN A 30 13.78 -14.04 40.55
CA GLN A 30 13.94 -14.65 39.23
C GLN A 30 13.15 -15.97 39.14
N GLU A 31 13.25 -16.85 40.15
CA GLU A 31 12.46 -18.08 40.22
C GLU A 31 10.95 -17.77 40.24
N ALA A 32 10.52 -16.74 40.98
CA ALA A 32 9.12 -16.31 41.00
C ALA A 32 8.64 -15.76 39.63
N ALA A 33 9.49 -15.06 38.90
CA ALA A 33 9.19 -14.57 37.55
C ALA A 33 9.07 -15.73 36.56
N GLU A 34 10.02 -16.66 36.58
CA GLU A 34 10.03 -17.85 35.72
C GLU A 34 8.83 -18.78 35.99
N LEU A 35 8.43 -18.93 37.26
CA LEU A 35 7.24 -19.71 37.62
C LEU A 35 5.98 -19.08 37.03
N LYS A 36 5.79 -17.77 37.17
CA LYS A 36 4.64 -17.05 36.61
C LYS A 36 4.63 -17.06 35.07
N GLU A 37 5.80 -17.03 34.43
CA GLU A 37 5.89 -17.21 32.97
C GLU A 37 5.43 -18.60 32.53
N ARG A 38 5.83 -19.67 33.24
CA ARG A 38 5.38 -21.03 32.94
C ARG A 38 3.87 -21.20 33.15
N GLU A 39 3.31 -20.60 34.20
CA GLU A 39 1.86 -20.57 34.42
C GLU A 39 1.12 -19.86 33.28
N LEU A 40 1.62 -18.70 32.85
CA LEU A 40 1.05 -17.93 31.74
C LEU A 40 1.12 -18.72 30.43
N GLU A 41 2.23 -19.43 30.18
CA GLU A 41 2.42 -20.24 28.98
C GLU A 41 1.49 -21.47 28.96
N HIS A 42 1.35 -22.17 30.09
CA HIS A 42 0.41 -23.27 30.23
C HIS A 42 -1.05 -22.81 30.03
N GLU A 43 -1.41 -21.65 30.59
CA GLU A 43 -2.71 -21.04 30.34
C GLU A 43 -2.89 -20.68 28.87
N ARG A 44 -1.90 -20.04 28.22
CA ARG A 44 -1.94 -19.70 26.79
C ARG A 44 -2.18 -20.93 25.92
N GLN A 45 -1.49 -22.04 26.20
CA GLN A 45 -1.67 -23.29 25.49
C GLN A 45 -3.08 -23.85 25.70
N SER A 46 -3.58 -23.86 26.94
CA SER A 46 -4.97 -24.25 27.24
C SER A 46 -5.99 -23.36 26.51
N TRP A 47 -5.75 -22.05 26.43
CA TRP A 47 -6.58 -21.10 25.68
C TRP A 47 -6.54 -21.37 24.17
N GLU A 48 -5.37 -21.65 23.62
CA GLU A 48 -5.20 -21.94 22.20
C GLU A 48 -5.87 -23.26 21.81
N ASP A 49 -5.83 -24.26 22.69
CA ASP A 49 -6.55 -25.53 22.56
C ASP A 49 -8.07 -25.34 22.64
N LYS A 50 -8.57 -24.58 23.62
CA LYS A 50 -10.01 -24.24 23.69
C LYS A 50 -10.45 -23.47 22.44
N ARG A 51 -9.64 -22.52 21.96
CA ARG A 51 -9.94 -21.69 20.78
C ARG A 51 -9.85 -22.49 19.48
N SER A 52 -8.94 -23.45 19.37
CA SER A 52 -8.87 -24.37 18.24
C SER A 52 -10.09 -25.31 18.22
N ARG A 53 -10.53 -25.79 19.40
CA ARG A 53 -11.74 -26.60 19.54
C ARG A 53 -13.01 -25.84 19.18
N ILE A 54 -13.18 -24.59 19.64
CA ILE A 54 -14.30 -23.72 19.26
C ILE A 54 -14.29 -23.44 17.74
N ARG A 55 -13.11 -23.22 17.14
CA ARG A 55 -12.98 -23.04 15.68
C ARG A 55 -13.34 -24.30 14.90
N GLU A 56 -13.00 -25.48 15.40
CA GLU A 56 -13.36 -26.76 14.79
C GLU A 56 -14.88 -27.00 14.87
N ILE A 57 -15.47 -26.85 16.05
CA ILE A 57 -16.93 -26.95 16.27
C ILE A 57 -17.66 -25.95 15.37
N GLY A 58 -17.20 -24.70 15.30
CA GLY A 58 -17.80 -23.68 14.43
C GLY A 58 -17.65 -23.98 12.93
N ARG A 59 -16.57 -24.66 12.50
CA ARG A 59 -16.43 -25.13 11.10
C ARG A 59 -17.40 -26.28 10.80
N GLN A 60 -17.52 -27.23 11.72
CA GLN A 60 -18.43 -28.37 11.59
C GLN A 60 -19.89 -27.92 11.60
N LEU A 61 -20.27 -26.99 12.48
CA LEU A 61 -21.60 -26.41 12.54
C LEU A 61 -21.98 -25.71 11.22
N ARG A 62 -21.06 -24.93 10.64
CA ARG A 62 -21.31 -24.29 9.33
C ARG A 62 -21.49 -25.30 8.19
N ARG A 63 -20.77 -26.42 8.22
CA ARG A 63 -20.94 -27.51 7.23
C ARG A 63 -22.31 -28.16 7.38
N LEU A 64 -22.66 -28.57 8.59
CA LEU A 64 -23.96 -29.20 8.89
C LEU A 64 -25.14 -28.26 8.58
N GLN A 65 -25.04 -26.97 8.90
CA GLN A 65 -26.06 -25.99 8.54
C GLN A 65 -26.19 -25.78 7.02
N ALA A 66 -25.08 -25.83 6.27
CA ALA A 66 -25.12 -25.77 4.82
C ALA A 66 -25.78 -27.03 4.22
N ASP A 67 -25.46 -28.21 4.74
CA ASP A 67 -26.06 -29.47 4.29
C ASP A 67 -27.56 -29.54 4.66
N ARG A 68 -27.94 -29.06 5.85
CA ARG A 68 -29.35 -28.90 6.23
C ARG A 68 -30.11 -27.99 5.27
N ARG A 69 -29.53 -26.84 4.91
CA ARG A 69 -30.15 -25.91 3.93
C ARG A 69 -30.29 -26.52 2.54
N ARG A 70 -29.29 -27.30 2.10
CA ARG A 70 -29.35 -28.03 0.83
C ARG A 70 -30.51 -29.02 0.83
N GLU A 71 -30.65 -29.82 1.90
CA GLU A 71 -31.75 -30.78 2.00
C GLU A 71 -33.11 -30.13 2.25
N GLU A 72 -33.21 -29.02 2.98
CA GLU A 72 -34.45 -28.24 3.09
C GLU A 72 -34.91 -27.72 1.72
N ASN A 73 -33.98 -27.24 0.89
CA ASN A 73 -34.31 -26.78 -0.46
C ASN A 73 -34.70 -27.95 -1.38
N ALA A 74 -34.01 -29.08 -1.29
CA ALA A 74 -34.37 -30.29 -2.04
C ALA A 74 -35.76 -30.81 -1.63
N TYR A 75 -36.06 -30.84 -0.33
CA TYR A 75 -37.37 -31.21 0.20
C TYR A 75 -38.48 -30.29 -0.32
N ARG A 76 -38.30 -28.96 -0.26
CA ARG A 76 -39.29 -28.01 -0.78
C ARG A 76 -39.52 -28.17 -2.28
N ASN A 77 -38.44 -28.35 -3.06
CA ASN A 77 -38.55 -28.53 -4.50
C ASN A 77 -39.32 -29.82 -4.85
N LEU A 78 -39.03 -30.92 -4.15
CA LEU A 78 -39.72 -32.19 -4.33
C LEU A 78 -41.18 -32.12 -3.85
N GLN A 79 -41.47 -31.36 -2.79
CA GLN A 79 -42.84 -31.11 -2.31
C GLN A 79 -43.67 -30.35 -3.35
N ILE A 80 -43.10 -29.31 -3.96
CA ILE A 80 -43.74 -28.58 -5.06
C ILE A 80 -43.94 -29.49 -6.28
N ALA A 81 -42.96 -30.36 -6.58
CA ALA A 81 -43.07 -31.33 -7.67
C ALA A 81 -44.20 -32.34 -7.44
N ILE A 82 -44.35 -32.84 -6.21
CA ILE A 82 -45.45 -33.74 -5.82
C ILE A 82 -46.79 -33.01 -5.86
N GLU A 83 -46.89 -31.77 -5.37
CA GLU A 83 -48.14 -31.01 -5.43
C GLU A 83 -48.56 -30.74 -6.87
N ASN A 84 -47.60 -30.44 -7.75
CA ASN A 84 -47.85 -30.27 -9.18
C ASN A 84 -48.21 -31.61 -9.84
N GLY A 85 -47.56 -32.71 -9.45
CA GLY A 85 -47.88 -34.06 -9.91
C GLY A 85 -49.28 -34.50 -9.47
N GLU A 86 -49.68 -34.21 -8.23
CA GLU A 86 -51.03 -34.47 -7.71
C GLU A 86 -52.09 -33.65 -8.45
N LYS A 87 -51.81 -32.38 -8.72
CA LYS A 87 -52.68 -31.53 -9.56
C LYS A 87 -52.77 -32.06 -10.98
N HIS A 88 -51.66 -32.49 -11.57
CA HIS A 88 -51.63 -33.07 -12.91
C HIS A 88 -52.41 -34.39 -12.96
N LEU A 89 -52.28 -35.23 -11.94
CA LEU A 89 -53.02 -36.50 -11.82
C LEU A 89 -54.51 -36.28 -11.58
N HIS A 90 -54.85 -35.26 -10.79
CA HIS A 90 -56.23 -34.84 -10.61
C HIS A 90 -56.83 -34.26 -11.89
N GLN A 91 -56.05 -33.46 -12.64
CA GLN A 91 -56.39 -32.98 -13.98
C GLN A 91 -56.60 -34.15 -14.93
N LEU A 92 -55.65 -35.08 -15.06
CA LEU A 92 -55.79 -36.27 -15.91
C LEU A 92 -57.05 -37.10 -15.58
N ARG A 93 -57.39 -37.25 -14.29
CA ARG A 93 -58.62 -37.94 -13.87
C ARG A 93 -59.88 -37.14 -14.19
N ASN A 94 -59.84 -35.83 -14.01
CA ASN A 94 -60.95 -34.94 -14.35
C ASN A 94 -61.13 -34.82 -15.87
N ASP A 95 -60.03 -34.79 -16.63
CA ASP A 95 -60.00 -34.75 -18.09
C ASP A 95 -60.50 -36.08 -18.66
N LEU A 96 -60.18 -37.23 -18.06
CA LEU A 96 -60.79 -38.52 -18.43
C LEU A 96 -62.32 -38.53 -18.19
N LEU A 97 -62.78 -37.93 -17.10
CA LEU A 97 -64.21 -37.82 -16.78
C LEU A 97 -64.92 -36.77 -17.64
N GLU A 98 -64.24 -35.67 -17.94
CA GLU A 98 -64.72 -34.61 -18.80
C GLU A 98 -64.72 -35.06 -20.25
N GLU A 99 -63.71 -35.73 -20.78
CA GLU A 99 -63.71 -36.32 -22.13
C GLU A 99 -64.85 -37.33 -22.29
N ARG A 100 -65.14 -38.17 -21.29
CA ARG A 100 -66.35 -39.03 -21.27
C ARG A 100 -67.67 -38.24 -21.36
N ARG A 101 -67.71 -37.01 -20.84
CA ARG A 101 -68.88 -36.12 -20.82
C ARG A 101 -68.95 -35.19 -22.04
N LYS A 102 -67.78 -34.77 -22.53
CA LYS A 102 -67.52 -33.90 -23.67
C LYS A 102 -67.74 -34.65 -24.97
N HIS A 103 -67.36 -35.92 -25.08
CA HIS A 103 -67.66 -36.75 -26.25
C HIS A 103 -69.18 -36.89 -26.53
N THR A 104 -70.04 -36.63 -25.53
CA THR A 104 -71.51 -36.55 -25.68
C THR A 104 -72.06 -35.14 -25.89
N GLU A 105 -71.31 -34.08 -25.55
CA GLU A 105 -71.76 -32.67 -25.58
C GLU A 105 -71.05 -31.82 -26.68
N ASN A 106 -69.90 -32.23 -27.22
CA ASN A 106 -68.92 -31.35 -27.89
C ASN A 106 -68.96 -31.27 -29.42
N PHE A 107 -69.94 -31.87 -30.12
CA PHE A 107 -70.01 -31.67 -31.58
C PHE A 107 -70.42 -30.23 -31.97
N GLU A 108 -70.94 -29.43 -31.03
CA GLU A 108 -71.49 -28.09 -31.30
C GLU A 108 -70.63 -26.90 -30.77
N ALA A 109 -69.66 -27.11 -29.86
CA ALA A 109 -68.92 -26.02 -29.19
C ALA A 109 -67.53 -25.70 -29.77
N ALA A 110 -67.01 -26.50 -30.70
CA ALA A 110 -65.65 -26.37 -31.23
C ALA A 110 -65.40 -25.03 -31.97
N GLY A 111 -66.42 -24.49 -32.65
CA GLY A 111 -66.29 -23.23 -33.42
C GLY A 111 -66.12 -21.97 -32.55
N ASP A 112 -66.64 -21.96 -31.33
CA ASP A 112 -66.55 -20.79 -30.43
C ASP A 112 -65.18 -20.66 -29.76
N PHE A 113 -64.44 -21.77 -29.61
CA PHE A 113 -63.09 -21.77 -29.02
C PHE A 113 -62.01 -21.40 -30.04
N GLU A 114 -62.18 -21.78 -31.32
CA GLU A 114 -61.30 -21.33 -32.40
C GLU A 114 -61.34 -19.80 -32.57
N SER A 115 -62.52 -19.18 -32.53
CA SER A 115 -62.65 -17.71 -32.63
C SER A 115 -62.00 -16.96 -31.44
N LYS A 116 -62.10 -17.51 -30.23
CA LYS A 116 -61.45 -16.94 -29.04
C LYS A 116 -59.94 -17.09 -29.08
N LEU A 117 -59.43 -18.23 -29.55
CA LEU A 117 -58.00 -18.49 -29.73
C LEU A 117 -57.40 -17.50 -30.73
N GLU A 118 -58.08 -17.24 -31.84
CA GLU A 118 -57.66 -16.28 -32.86
C GLU A 118 -57.58 -14.87 -32.25
N SER A 119 -58.62 -14.40 -31.56
CA SER A 119 -58.64 -13.07 -30.92
C SER A 119 -57.57 -12.88 -29.83
N ALA A 120 -57.29 -13.90 -29.01
CA ALA A 120 -56.27 -13.86 -27.97
C ALA A 120 -54.85 -13.87 -28.56
N SER A 121 -54.64 -14.61 -29.66
CA SER A 121 -53.37 -14.65 -30.39
C SER A 121 -53.04 -13.32 -31.07
N GLU A 122 -54.04 -12.62 -31.60
CA GLU A 122 -53.88 -11.28 -32.18
C GLU A 122 -53.49 -10.24 -31.11
N LEU A 123 -54.16 -10.26 -29.95
CA LEU A 123 -53.84 -9.38 -28.82
C LEU A 123 -52.44 -9.63 -28.26
N LEU A 124 -52.03 -10.90 -28.18
CA LEU A 124 -50.68 -11.28 -27.77
C LEU A 124 -49.62 -10.74 -28.76
N THR A 125 -49.89 -10.82 -30.05
CA THR A 125 -49.00 -10.31 -31.10
C THR A 125 -48.87 -8.79 -31.01
N ARG A 126 -49.99 -8.08 -30.76
CA ARG A 126 -50.00 -6.62 -30.60
C ARG A 126 -49.22 -6.13 -29.38
N GLU A 127 -49.41 -6.75 -28.22
CA GLU A 127 -48.67 -6.38 -27.01
C GLU A 127 -47.19 -6.78 -27.09
N SER A 128 -46.85 -7.86 -27.81
CA SER A 128 -45.46 -8.22 -28.10
C SER A 128 -44.74 -7.18 -28.96
N TYR A 129 -45.40 -6.67 -30.00
CA TYR A 129 -44.88 -5.56 -30.82
C TYR A 129 -44.68 -4.28 -29.98
N ARG A 130 -45.66 -3.96 -29.12
CA ARG A 130 -45.57 -2.83 -28.18
C ARG A 130 -44.39 -2.97 -27.21
N LEU A 131 -44.10 -4.17 -26.73
CA LEU A 131 -42.94 -4.42 -25.86
C LEU A 131 -41.62 -4.20 -26.61
N GLU A 132 -41.53 -4.62 -27.88
CA GLU A 132 -40.34 -4.39 -28.71
C GLU A 132 -40.07 -2.89 -28.92
N GLU A 133 -41.13 -2.10 -29.16
CA GLU A 133 -41.03 -0.64 -29.31
C GLU A 133 -40.57 0.03 -28.02
N ILE A 134 -41.15 -0.34 -26.87
CA ILE A 134 -40.74 0.17 -25.55
C ILE A 134 -39.28 -0.23 -25.25
N THR A 135 -38.89 -1.48 -25.51
CA THR A 135 -37.52 -1.98 -25.28
C THR A 135 -36.51 -1.24 -26.16
N ARG A 136 -36.88 -0.91 -27.41
CA ARG A 136 -36.06 -0.08 -28.31
C ARG A 136 -35.88 1.33 -27.74
N SER A 137 -36.96 1.96 -27.28
CA SER A 137 -36.90 3.29 -26.66
C SER A 137 -36.06 3.30 -25.36
N GLU A 138 -36.12 2.24 -24.57
CA GLU A 138 -35.32 2.07 -23.35
C GLU A 138 -33.82 1.99 -23.69
N ALA A 139 -33.47 1.24 -24.74
CA ALA A 139 -32.09 1.12 -25.21
C ALA A 139 -31.52 2.46 -25.73
N GLU A 140 -32.33 3.26 -26.41
CA GLU A 140 -31.93 4.61 -26.87
C GLU A 140 -31.65 5.55 -25.70
N VAL A 141 -32.55 5.58 -24.69
CA VAL A 141 -32.36 6.39 -23.49
C VAL A 141 -31.16 5.88 -22.67
N ALA A 142 -30.95 4.56 -22.59
CA ALA A 142 -29.80 3.98 -21.92
C ALA A 142 -28.47 4.41 -22.55
N ARG A 143 -28.37 4.39 -23.89
CA ARG A 143 -27.19 4.91 -24.62
C ARG A 143 -26.97 6.39 -24.34
N LYS A 144 -28.04 7.19 -24.28
CA LYS A 144 -27.94 8.62 -23.97
C LYS A 144 -27.48 8.89 -22.53
N VAL A 145 -27.93 8.08 -21.57
CA VAL A 145 -27.44 8.13 -20.18
C VAL A 145 -25.95 7.82 -20.11
N GLU A 146 -25.49 6.79 -20.81
CA GLU A 146 -24.07 6.40 -20.84
C GLU A 146 -23.19 7.51 -21.46
N GLN A 147 -23.61 8.09 -22.58
CA GLN A 147 -22.92 9.21 -23.22
C GLN A 147 -22.83 10.44 -22.31
N LEU A 148 -23.95 10.82 -21.67
CA LEU A 148 -23.97 11.96 -20.75
C LEU A 148 -23.11 11.70 -19.50
N GLN A 149 -23.08 10.47 -19.01
CA GLN A 149 -22.27 10.10 -17.85
C GLN A 149 -20.77 10.16 -18.18
N ALA A 150 -20.36 9.67 -19.36
CA ALA A 150 -18.98 9.81 -19.82
C ALA A 150 -18.55 11.28 -19.97
N LEU A 151 -19.41 12.14 -20.51
CA LEU A 151 -19.15 13.59 -20.62
C LEU A 151 -19.02 14.25 -19.24
N GLN A 152 -19.82 13.83 -18.26
CA GLN A 152 -19.74 14.32 -16.88
C GLN A 152 -18.43 13.91 -16.20
N ASP A 153 -17.95 12.70 -16.42
CA ASP A 153 -16.68 12.23 -15.86
C ASP A 153 -15.48 13.00 -16.44
N VAL A 154 -15.50 13.31 -17.74
CA VAL A 154 -14.47 14.16 -18.38
C VAL A 154 -14.49 15.59 -17.84
N ALA A 155 -15.68 16.18 -17.69
CA ALA A 155 -15.84 17.52 -17.14
C ALA A 155 -15.37 17.58 -15.67
N ARG A 156 -15.70 16.56 -14.87
CA ARG A 156 -15.24 16.44 -13.47
C ARG A 156 -13.72 16.40 -13.36
N ASN A 157 -13.07 15.59 -14.19
CA ASN A 157 -11.60 15.49 -14.20
C ASN A 157 -10.96 16.82 -14.62
N SER A 158 -11.59 17.55 -15.56
CA SER A 158 -11.14 18.87 -15.98
C SER A 158 -11.24 19.91 -14.85
N ILE A 159 -12.34 19.89 -14.07
CA ILE A 159 -12.52 20.74 -12.88
C ILE A 159 -11.41 20.48 -11.85
N ILE A 160 -11.16 19.21 -11.52
CA ILE A 160 -10.10 18.83 -10.57
C ILE A 160 -8.73 19.33 -11.04
N GLY A 161 -8.42 19.17 -12.33
CA GLY A 161 -7.18 19.67 -12.92
C GLY A 161 -7.04 21.19 -12.83
N LEU A 162 -8.10 21.94 -13.13
CA LEU A 162 -8.10 23.40 -13.04
C LEU A 162 -7.98 23.89 -11.58
N GLU A 163 -8.63 23.23 -10.62
CA GLU A 163 -8.50 23.56 -9.20
C GLU A 163 -7.07 23.39 -8.69
N ASP A 164 -6.37 22.34 -9.12
CA ASP A 164 -4.99 22.11 -8.72
C ASP A 164 -4.03 23.13 -9.35
N ILE A 165 -4.23 23.49 -10.62
CA ILE A 165 -3.48 24.57 -11.28
C ILE A 165 -3.73 25.91 -10.59
N LEU A 166 -4.98 26.20 -10.22
CA LEU A 166 -5.36 27.42 -9.52
C LEU A 166 -4.68 27.51 -8.15
N LYS A 167 -4.67 26.42 -7.37
CA LYS A 167 -3.96 26.35 -6.08
C LYS A 167 -2.46 26.62 -6.25
N GLN A 168 -1.82 26.03 -7.27
CA GLN A 168 -0.40 26.24 -7.53
C GLN A 168 -0.10 27.71 -7.87
N ASN A 169 -0.89 28.33 -8.75
CA ASN A 169 -0.70 29.74 -9.11
C ASN A 169 -0.99 30.69 -7.93
N HIS A 170 -1.99 30.38 -7.08
CA HIS A 170 -2.23 31.12 -5.84
C HIS A 170 -1.06 31.06 -4.87
N MET A 171 -0.44 29.88 -4.71
CA MET A 171 0.76 29.73 -3.87
C MET A 171 1.91 30.60 -4.40
N GLN A 172 2.19 30.55 -5.70
CA GLN A 172 3.24 31.35 -6.34
C GLN A 172 2.98 32.86 -6.21
N LEU A 173 1.73 33.28 -6.40
CA LEU A 173 1.31 34.67 -6.28
C LEU A 173 1.41 35.18 -4.84
N SER A 174 1.09 34.34 -3.85
CA SER A 174 1.29 34.66 -2.44
C SER A 174 2.77 34.82 -2.08
N GLU A 175 3.65 34.01 -2.68
CA GLU A 175 5.10 34.11 -2.52
C GLU A 175 5.63 35.41 -3.12
N LEU A 176 5.26 35.72 -4.37
CA LEU A 176 5.64 36.95 -5.06
C LEU A 176 5.17 38.22 -4.32
N ARG A 177 3.94 38.22 -3.77
CA ARG A 177 3.41 39.33 -2.98
C ARG A 177 4.18 39.53 -1.66
N ARG A 178 4.61 38.46 -1.00
CA ARG A 178 5.46 38.53 0.19
C ARG A 178 6.83 39.11 -0.13
N THR A 179 7.41 38.77 -1.29
CA THR A 179 8.70 39.30 -1.76
C THR A 179 8.65 40.79 -2.09
N ARG A 180 7.50 41.33 -2.53
CA ARG A 180 7.34 42.75 -2.90
C ARG A 180 7.45 43.72 -1.72
N ASN A 181 6.93 43.34 -0.55
CA ASN A 181 6.75 44.28 0.55
C ASN A 181 7.96 44.39 1.50
N ASP A 182 8.94 43.50 1.39
CA ASP A 182 10.08 43.49 2.29
C ASP A 182 11.35 42.98 1.57
N ASP A 183 12.24 43.93 1.26
CA ASP A 183 13.53 43.72 0.59
C ASP A 183 14.46 42.77 1.33
N LEU A 184 14.22 42.54 2.62
CA LEU A 184 14.98 41.63 3.47
C LEU A 184 14.26 40.29 3.62
N ALA A 185 12.92 40.26 3.68
CA ALA A 185 12.15 39.02 3.70
C ALA A 185 12.26 38.20 2.40
N ARG A 186 12.65 38.82 1.26
CA ARG A 186 12.93 38.09 0.00
C ARG A 186 13.95 36.97 0.18
N TRP A 187 14.91 37.14 1.09
CA TRP A 187 15.96 36.16 1.34
C TRP A 187 15.50 35.07 2.32
N GLY A 188 14.36 35.27 2.98
CA GLY A 188 13.71 34.37 3.92
C GLY A 188 13.48 35.05 5.28
N PRO A 189 12.41 34.67 6.02
CA PRO A 189 12.07 35.29 7.30
C PRO A 189 13.22 35.19 8.33
N GLN A 190 13.94 34.07 8.31
CA GLN A 190 15.07 33.81 9.21
C GLN A 190 16.25 34.79 9.03
N ILE A 191 16.40 35.38 7.84
CA ILE A 191 17.48 36.31 7.52
C ILE A 191 17.14 37.72 8.03
N ALA A 192 15.87 38.13 7.91
CA ALA A 192 15.37 39.37 8.49
C ALA A 192 15.53 39.36 10.02
N ASP A 193 15.17 38.25 10.68
CA ASP A 193 15.38 38.05 12.11
C ASP A 193 16.86 38.19 12.48
N THR A 194 17.74 37.47 11.78
CA THR A 194 19.20 37.47 12.06
C THR A 194 19.79 38.87 11.92
N LEU A 195 19.37 39.65 10.92
CA LEU A 195 19.80 41.03 10.75
C LEU A 195 19.33 41.97 11.87
N SER A 196 18.09 41.79 12.34
CA SER A 196 17.58 42.55 13.49
C SER A 196 18.44 42.28 14.74
N PHE A 197 18.85 41.02 14.95
CA PHE A 197 19.70 40.64 16.09
C PHE A 197 21.13 41.19 15.97
N ILE A 198 21.72 41.16 14.77
CA ILE A 198 23.05 41.74 14.52
C ILE A 198 23.03 43.25 14.81
N ARG A 199 22.00 43.97 14.33
CA ARG A 199 21.85 45.42 14.55
C ARG A 199 21.62 45.78 16.02
N ALA A 200 20.94 44.92 16.77
CA ALA A 200 20.66 45.16 18.19
C ALA A 200 21.89 44.98 19.10
N ARG A 201 22.96 44.30 18.65
CA ARG A 201 24.11 43.93 19.50
C ARG A 201 25.47 44.11 18.77
N PRO A 202 25.86 45.35 18.43
CA PRO A 202 27.09 45.60 17.67
C PRO A 202 28.38 45.26 18.45
N GLY A 203 28.36 45.28 19.78
CA GLY A 203 29.55 44.99 20.62
C GLY A 203 29.88 43.51 20.81
N GLN A 204 29.07 42.59 20.27
CA GLN A 204 29.27 41.14 20.41
C GLN A 204 30.23 40.55 19.37
N PHE A 205 30.50 41.29 18.30
CA PHE A 205 31.38 40.89 17.20
C PHE A 205 32.64 41.75 17.19
N ARG A 206 33.79 41.15 16.85
CA ARG A 206 35.03 41.91 16.64
C ARG A 206 34.94 42.74 15.38
N VAL A 207 34.43 42.13 14.31
CA VAL A 207 34.06 42.81 13.07
C VAL A 207 32.62 42.43 12.75
N PRO A 208 31.71 43.40 12.51
CA PRO A 208 30.32 43.09 12.27
C PRO A 208 30.14 42.24 10.99
N PRO A 209 29.32 41.18 11.03
CA PRO A 209 29.08 40.33 9.87
C PRO A 209 28.42 41.10 8.72
N ILE A 210 28.85 40.82 7.50
CA ILE A 210 28.37 41.48 6.27
C ILE A 210 27.44 40.52 5.54
N GLY A 211 26.16 40.86 5.39
CA GLY A 211 25.22 40.04 4.63
C GLY A 211 23.76 40.49 4.74
N PRO A 212 22.82 39.77 4.09
CA PRO A 212 23.07 38.66 3.18
C PRO A 212 23.76 39.13 1.90
N VAL A 213 24.71 38.34 1.39
CA VAL A 213 25.53 38.66 0.21
C VAL A 213 24.68 39.08 -1.00
N GLY A 214 23.55 38.41 -1.24
CA GLY A 214 22.64 38.70 -2.35
C GLY A 214 22.00 40.08 -2.30
N ALA A 215 21.86 40.71 -1.13
CA ALA A 215 21.33 42.07 -1.01
C ALA A 215 22.37 43.14 -1.38
N LEU A 216 23.66 42.79 -1.37
CA LEU A 216 24.80 43.69 -1.60
C LEU A 216 25.33 43.62 -3.05
N ILE A 217 24.66 42.87 -3.92
CA ILE A 217 25.03 42.68 -5.32
C ILE A 217 23.94 43.28 -6.21
N ARG A 218 24.34 43.93 -7.29
CA ARG A 218 23.43 44.39 -8.35
C ARG A 218 23.79 43.73 -9.68
N VAL A 219 22.78 43.34 -10.43
CA VAL A 219 22.95 42.78 -11.79
C VAL A 219 22.72 43.91 -12.79
N LYS A 220 23.64 44.10 -13.75
CA LYS A 220 23.55 45.17 -14.76
C LYS A 220 22.43 44.93 -15.77
N ASP A 221 22.29 43.69 -16.24
CA ASP A 221 21.26 43.27 -17.20
C ASP A 221 20.34 42.22 -16.57
N GLU A 222 19.06 42.57 -16.43
CA GLU A 222 18.05 41.72 -15.78
C GLU A 222 17.83 40.38 -16.48
N GLY A 223 18.14 40.27 -17.78
CA GLY A 223 18.02 39.03 -18.54
C GLY A 223 18.90 37.90 -17.98
N TRP A 224 19.98 38.24 -17.29
CA TRP A 224 20.92 37.27 -16.70
C TRP A 224 20.65 36.94 -15.24
N CYS A 225 19.67 37.58 -14.59
CA CYS A 225 19.36 37.37 -13.18
C CYS A 225 19.17 35.89 -12.83
N LYS A 226 18.50 35.12 -13.70
CA LYS A 226 18.24 33.69 -13.49
C LYS A 226 19.52 32.86 -13.55
N ALA A 227 20.32 33.08 -14.59
CA ALA A 227 21.61 32.42 -14.78
C ALA A 227 22.57 32.73 -13.63
N ILE A 228 22.70 34.01 -13.27
CA ILE A 228 23.59 34.50 -12.20
C ILE A 228 23.14 33.96 -10.84
N GLN A 229 21.84 33.95 -10.55
CA GLN A 229 21.32 33.40 -9.29
C GLN A 229 21.65 31.91 -9.12
N LEU A 230 21.53 31.13 -10.19
CA LEU A 230 21.86 29.71 -10.18
C LEU A 230 23.37 29.45 -10.12
N ALA A 231 24.17 30.30 -10.77
CA ALA A 231 25.62 30.20 -10.79
C ALA A 231 26.23 30.52 -9.43
N VAL A 232 25.84 31.65 -8.83
CA VAL A 232 26.32 32.04 -7.49
C VAL A 232 25.81 31.06 -6.42
N GLY A 233 24.58 30.57 -6.59
CA GLY A 233 23.98 29.57 -5.72
C GLY A 233 23.32 30.19 -4.48
N MET A 234 22.20 29.58 -4.07
CA MET A 234 21.36 30.10 -2.99
C MET A 234 22.08 30.13 -1.62
N GLY A 235 23.01 29.20 -1.40
CA GLY A 235 23.81 29.15 -0.17
C GLY A 235 24.75 30.34 -0.03
N ASN A 236 25.33 30.83 -1.14
CA ASN A 236 26.22 31.99 -1.13
C ASN A 236 25.41 33.29 -1.09
N LEU A 237 24.31 33.39 -1.84
CA LEU A 237 23.46 34.58 -1.84
C LEU A 237 22.82 34.85 -0.46
N ARG A 238 22.48 33.80 0.29
CA ARG A 238 21.93 33.92 1.65
C ARG A 238 23.00 33.96 2.75
N ALA A 239 24.29 33.96 2.38
CA ALA A 239 25.37 33.90 3.34
C ALA A 239 25.64 35.24 4.03
N PHE A 240 26.10 35.15 5.27
CA PHE A 240 26.76 36.24 5.98
C PHE A 240 28.25 35.99 6.01
N ILE A 241 29.03 37.01 5.71
CA ILE A 241 30.48 36.95 5.79
C ILE A 241 30.89 37.33 7.21
N VAL A 242 31.81 36.56 7.81
CA VAL A 242 32.42 36.80 9.12
C VAL A 242 33.93 36.81 9.00
N ASN A 243 34.62 37.61 9.83
CA ASN A 243 36.07 37.74 9.77
C ASN A 243 36.80 36.53 10.39
N ASP A 244 36.39 36.14 11.60
CA ASP A 244 37.08 35.16 12.43
C ASP A 244 36.17 34.05 12.95
N GLU A 245 36.79 32.96 13.44
CA GLU A 245 36.08 31.83 14.04
C GLU A 245 35.26 32.22 15.28
N ASN A 246 35.70 33.22 16.04
CA ASN A 246 34.94 33.73 17.17
C ASN A 246 33.65 34.42 16.74
N ASP A 247 33.70 35.23 15.68
CA ASP A 247 32.53 35.91 15.12
C ASP A 247 31.58 34.90 14.46
N GLU A 248 32.13 33.85 13.83
CA GLU A 248 31.34 32.71 13.35
C GLU A 248 30.56 32.02 14.48
N ARG A 249 31.22 31.72 15.60
CA ARG A 249 30.55 31.11 16.77
C ARG A 249 29.48 32.03 17.36
N SER A 250 29.76 33.32 17.47
CA SER A 250 28.79 34.32 17.93
C SER A 250 27.57 34.37 17.02
N LEU A 251 27.78 34.39 15.70
CA LEU A 251 26.69 34.41 14.73
C LEU A 251 25.91 33.08 14.75
N ARG A 252 26.60 31.93 14.79
CA ARG A 252 25.99 30.59 14.94
C ARG A 252 25.16 30.46 16.22
N THR A 253 25.56 31.11 17.31
CA THR A 253 24.80 31.07 18.58
C THR A 253 23.46 31.80 18.44
N ILE A 254 23.43 32.86 17.63
CA ILE A 254 22.24 33.68 17.37
C ILE A 254 21.36 33.01 16.30
N SER A 255 21.93 32.66 15.15
CA SER A 255 21.19 32.16 13.98
C SER A 255 20.99 30.64 13.97
N GLY A 256 21.71 29.89 14.80
CA GLY A 256 21.78 28.42 14.69
C GLY A 256 22.32 27.96 13.33
N ASN A 257 21.84 26.81 12.86
CA ASN A 257 22.16 26.28 11.51
C ASN A 257 21.24 26.83 10.40
N ARG A 258 20.52 27.92 10.66
CA ARG A 258 19.47 28.43 9.77
C ARG A 258 19.99 29.34 8.66
N VAL A 259 21.24 29.78 8.75
CA VAL A 259 21.83 30.73 7.82
C VAL A 259 23.20 30.24 7.39
N SER A 260 23.55 30.50 6.13
CA SER A 260 24.88 30.19 5.59
C SER A 260 25.89 31.22 6.09
N ILE A 261 27.10 30.77 6.43
CA ILE A 261 28.16 31.64 6.93
C ILE A 261 29.42 31.37 6.10
N ILE A 262 30.00 32.44 5.58
CA ILE A 262 31.27 32.42 4.84
C ILE A 262 32.31 33.07 5.72
N ARG A 263 33.41 32.36 6.00
CA ARG A 263 34.54 32.92 6.73
C ARG A 263 35.53 33.49 5.73
N ALA A 264 35.74 34.80 5.75
CA ALA A 264 36.69 35.48 4.88
C ALA A 264 37.37 36.63 5.64
N ASN A 265 38.66 36.84 5.41
CA ASN A 265 39.39 37.94 6.01
C ASN A 265 38.90 39.28 5.42
N MET A 266 38.15 40.04 6.22
CA MET A 266 37.51 41.28 5.80
C MET A 266 38.50 42.46 5.68
N LEU A 267 39.74 42.27 6.12
CA LEU A 267 40.79 43.28 6.06
C LEU A 267 41.60 43.22 4.75
N LEU A 268 41.33 42.24 3.88
CA LEU A 268 42.00 42.13 2.59
C LEU A 268 41.43 43.16 1.60
N PRO A 269 42.29 43.87 0.84
CA PRO A 269 41.83 44.70 -0.25
C PRO A 269 41.22 43.84 -1.37
N ARG A 270 40.42 44.46 -2.25
CA ARG A 270 39.85 43.79 -3.43
C ARG A 270 40.90 43.01 -4.23
N TYR A 271 40.60 41.75 -4.56
CA TYR A 271 41.49 40.89 -5.33
C TYR A 271 41.78 41.44 -6.72
N LYS A 272 43.07 41.45 -7.08
CA LYS A 272 43.52 41.76 -8.43
C LYS A 272 43.71 40.47 -9.22
N ILE A 273 42.64 40.00 -9.88
CA ILE A 273 42.65 38.76 -10.65
C ILE A 273 43.46 38.97 -11.95
N PRO A 274 44.60 38.28 -12.16
CA PRO A 274 45.39 38.38 -13.39
C PRO A 274 44.60 37.94 -14.63
N ALA A 275 44.87 38.54 -15.80
CA ALA A 275 44.17 38.20 -17.05
C ALA A 275 44.25 36.71 -17.41
N LYS A 276 45.34 36.02 -17.03
CA LYS A 276 45.55 34.58 -17.24
C LYS A 276 44.69 33.67 -16.37
N GLN A 277 43.96 34.20 -15.39
CA GLN A 277 43.07 33.44 -14.49
C GLN A 277 41.59 33.73 -14.76
N ARG A 278 41.29 34.68 -15.66
CA ARG A 278 39.92 35.02 -16.06
C ARG A 278 39.50 34.24 -17.29
N ALA A 279 38.20 34.15 -17.51
CA ALA A 279 37.67 33.77 -18.82
C ALA A 279 38.24 34.69 -19.92
N PRO A 280 38.45 34.18 -21.15
CA PRO A 280 38.97 34.98 -22.26
C PRO A 280 38.10 36.21 -22.53
N SER A 281 38.72 37.38 -22.78
CA SER A 281 38.03 38.68 -22.93
C SER A 281 37.00 38.75 -24.06
N ARG A 282 36.97 37.77 -24.97
CA ARG A 282 35.94 37.62 -26.01
C ARG A 282 34.59 37.12 -25.45
N LEU A 283 34.60 36.52 -24.25
CA LEU A 283 33.44 35.94 -23.59
C LEU A 283 33.02 36.84 -22.42
N VAL A 284 31.71 36.95 -22.18
CA VAL A 284 31.17 37.73 -21.07
C VAL A 284 31.15 36.85 -19.82
N ALA A 285 31.93 37.20 -18.79
CA ALA A 285 31.88 36.50 -17.51
C ALA A 285 30.76 37.05 -16.62
N ILE A 286 30.31 36.26 -15.65
CA ILE A 286 29.36 36.72 -14.63
C ILE A 286 29.92 37.95 -13.88
N LEU A 287 31.22 37.94 -13.61
CA LEU A 287 31.95 39.08 -13.02
C LEU A 287 31.67 40.41 -13.75
N ASP A 288 31.57 40.40 -15.08
CA ASP A 288 31.40 41.62 -15.87
C ASP A 288 29.97 42.18 -15.77
N GLN A 289 28.99 41.32 -15.45
CA GLN A 289 27.57 41.64 -15.32
C GLN A 289 27.13 41.96 -13.89
N LEU A 290 28.03 41.81 -12.92
CA LEU A 290 27.78 42.16 -11.52
C LEU A 290 28.37 43.53 -11.18
N ASP A 291 27.61 44.30 -10.41
CA ASP A 291 28.07 45.51 -9.73
C ASP A 291 28.08 45.24 -8.22
N ILE A 292 29.28 45.28 -7.65
CA ILE A 292 29.57 44.92 -6.26
C ILE A 292 30.35 46.08 -5.65
N GLU A 293 29.72 46.81 -4.73
CA GLU A 293 30.34 47.96 -4.07
C GLU A 293 31.29 47.52 -2.95
N ASN A 294 31.01 46.40 -2.27
CA ASN A 294 31.78 45.94 -1.12
C ASN A 294 32.90 44.97 -1.53
N ASP A 295 34.15 45.32 -1.19
CA ASP A 295 35.35 44.55 -1.55
C ASP A 295 35.39 43.15 -0.90
N THR A 296 34.92 43.02 0.34
CA THR A 296 34.83 41.73 1.03
C THR A 296 33.83 40.80 0.36
N VAL A 297 32.69 41.33 -0.08
CA VAL A 297 31.67 40.57 -0.83
C VAL A 297 32.22 40.12 -2.18
N PHE A 298 32.95 41.00 -2.87
CA PHE A 298 33.62 40.67 -4.12
C PHE A 298 34.60 39.50 -3.94
N ASN A 299 35.49 39.60 -2.94
CA ASN A 299 36.49 38.56 -2.66
C ASN A 299 35.82 37.22 -2.32
N ALA A 300 34.77 37.23 -1.49
CA ALA A 300 34.03 36.03 -1.12
C ALA A 300 33.34 35.35 -2.31
N LEU A 301 32.80 36.11 -3.26
CA LEU A 301 32.18 35.54 -4.47
C LEU A 301 33.21 34.98 -5.44
N VAL A 302 34.40 35.57 -5.52
CA VAL A 302 35.51 35.01 -6.30
C VAL A 302 35.94 33.68 -5.69
N ASP A 303 36.14 33.61 -4.38
CA ASP A 303 36.61 32.39 -3.70
C ASP A 303 35.58 31.24 -3.69
N HIS A 304 34.29 31.55 -3.47
CA HIS A 304 33.26 30.53 -3.26
C HIS A 304 32.32 30.29 -4.44
N ALA A 305 32.21 31.24 -5.37
CA ALA A 305 31.33 31.13 -6.54
C ALA A 305 32.09 31.21 -7.87
N GLU A 306 33.41 31.43 -7.87
CA GLU A 306 34.26 31.49 -9.09
C GLU A 306 33.64 32.38 -10.18
N ILE A 307 33.09 33.53 -9.81
CA ILE A 307 32.30 34.40 -10.71
C ILE A 307 33.09 34.88 -11.94
N GLU A 308 34.42 34.85 -11.87
CA GLU A 308 35.37 35.18 -12.94
C GLU A 308 35.58 34.05 -13.97
N ARG A 309 35.15 32.82 -13.64
CA ARG A 309 35.28 31.62 -14.48
C ARG A 309 33.96 31.12 -15.06
N HIS A 310 32.85 31.73 -14.65
CA HIS A 310 31.52 31.44 -15.17
C HIS A 310 31.19 32.36 -16.34
N VAL A 311 30.82 31.78 -17.48
CA VAL A 311 30.57 32.51 -18.74
C VAL A 311 29.08 32.53 -19.08
N LEU A 312 28.62 33.68 -19.57
CA LEU A 312 27.25 33.92 -20.02
C LEU A 312 27.19 33.91 -21.56
N VAL A 313 26.28 33.13 -22.13
CA VAL A 313 26.16 32.88 -23.57
C VAL A 313 24.70 33.00 -23.99
N LYS A 314 24.42 33.58 -25.16
CA LYS A 314 23.04 33.85 -25.60
C LYS A 314 22.35 32.65 -26.26
N ASN A 315 23.11 31.83 -26.97
CA ASN A 315 22.58 30.74 -27.81
C ASN A 315 23.13 29.38 -27.38
N LEU A 316 22.34 28.32 -27.60
CA LEU A 316 22.69 26.95 -27.21
C LEU A 316 23.94 26.45 -27.95
N GLU A 317 24.05 26.73 -29.25
CA GLU A 317 25.19 26.33 -30.08
C GLU A 317 26.50 26.94 -29.57
N GLU A 318 26.46 28.23 -29.23
CA GLU A 318 27.61 28.94 -28.68
C GLU A 318 27.97 28.36 -27.30
N LEU A 319 26.98 28.00 -26.48
CA LEU A 319 27.19 27.40 -25.16
C LEU A 319 27.89 26.04 -25.25
N GLU A 320 27.51 25.17 -26.19
CA GLU A 320 28.17 23.88 -26.39
C GLU A 320 29.60 24.05 -26.94
N GLN A 321 29.78 24.97 -27.89
CA GLN A 321 31.08 25.28 -28.47
C GLN A 321 32.05 25.88 -27.45
N THR A 322 31.58 26.68 -26.50
CA THR A 322 32.44 27.25 -25.45
C THR A 322 32.65 26.29 -24.30
N ALA A 323 31.63 25.54 -23.87
CA ALA A 323 31.71 24.66 -22.70
C ALA A 323 32.48 23.37 -22.96
N TYR A 324 32.41 22.82 -24.19
CA TYR A 324 33.03 21.53 -24.53
C TYR A 324 34.36 21.66 -25.27
N ASN A 325 34.82 22.88 -25.55
CA ASN A 325 36.08 23.12 -26.21
C ASN A 325 37.23 23.20 -25.18
N PRO A 326 38.13 22.20 -25.13
CA PRO A 326 39.25 22.17 -24.18
C PRO A 326 40.30 23.25 -24.44
N SER A 327 40.29 23.91 -25.61
CA SER A 327 41.18 25.03 -25.92
C SER A 327 40.80 26.32 -25.19
N VAL A 328 39.58 26.41 -24.64
CA VAL A 328 39.12 27.57 -23.88
C VAL A 328 39.53 27.41 -22.41
N GLN A 329 40.65 28.02 -22.04
CA GLN A 329 41.17 27.95 -20.67
C GLN A 329 40.36 28.81 -19.69
N ASN A 330 40.39 28.41 -18.40
CA ASN A 330 39.78 29.12 -17.26
C ASN A 330 38.25 29.27 -17.27
N VAL A 331 37.52 28.46 -18.04
CA VAL A 331 36.06 28.41 -17.99
C VAL A 331 35.62 27.22 -17.11
N SER A 332 34.88 27.51 -16.05
CA SER A 332 34.34 26.50 -15.11
C SER A 332 33.00 25.97 -15.61
N CYS A 333 32.10 26.87 -16.04
CA CYS A 333 30.78 26.52 -16.55
C CYS A 333 30.17 27.65 -17.41
N CYS A 334 29.42 27.29 -18.45
CA CYS A 334 28.71 28.22 -19.33
C CYS A 334 27.21 28.20 -19.03
N TRP A 335 26.55 29.36 -19.12
CA TRP A 335 25.14 29.54 -18.77
C TRP A 335 24.37 30.28 -19.87
N LEU A 336 23.12 29.84 -20.07
CA LEU A 336 22.12 30.52 -20.89
C LEU A 336 21.21 31.44 -20.04
N PRO A 337 20.52 32.43 -20.63
CA PRO A 337 19.59 33.30 -19.92
C PRO A 337 18.47 32.55 -19.19
N ASP A 338 18.05 31.41 -19.73
CA ASP A 338 17.02 30.54 -19.16
C ASP A 338 17.49 29.77 -17.90
N GLY A 339 18.78 29.83 -17.56
CA GLY A 339 19.38 29.10 -16.45
C GLY A 339 19.87 27.69 -16.78
N SER A 340 19.83 27.28 -18.06
CA SER A 340 20.51 26.08 -18.55
C SER A 340 22.03 26.24 -18.44
N ARG A 341 22.74 25.14 -18.18
CA ARG A 341 24.21 25.16 -18.04
C ARG A 341 24.91 23.98 -18.68
N ALA A 342 26.12 24.22 -19.17
CA ALA A 342 27.02 23.17 -19.66
C ALA A 342 28.45 23.34 -19.17
N TYR A 343 29.11 22.21 -18.94
CA TYR A 343 30.52 22.15 -18.53
C TYR A 343 31.11 20.76 -18.81
N LEU A 344 32.44 20.67 -18.78
CA LEU A 344 33.18 19.41 -18.84
C LEU A 344 33.48 18.91 -17.43
N ARG A 345 33.20 17.63 -17.16
CA ARG A 345 33.60 16.96 -15.91
C ARG A 345 34.42 15.73 -16.23
N HIS A 346 35.73 15.78 -15.95
CA HIS A 346 36.68 14.71 -16.27
C HIS A 346 36.62 14.24 -17.74
N GLY A 347 36.44 15.18 -18.69
CA GLY A 347 36.31 14.89 -20.12
C GLY A 347 34.89 14.56 -20.59
N SER A 348 33.95 14.30 -19.69
CA SER A 348 32.55 14.06 -20.03
C SER A 348 31.77 15.36 -20.21
N ARG A 349 30.99 15.45 -21.29
CA ARG A 349 30.08 16.57 -21.58
C ARG A 349 28.87 16.51 -20.67
N VAL A 350 28.63 17.56 -19.89
CA VAL A 350 27.47 17.67 -19.01
C VAL A 350 26.62 18.85 -19.47
N PHE A 351 25.32 18.61 -19.67
CA PHE A 351 24.29 19.63 -19.87
C PHE A 351 23.21 19.48 -18.79
N ARG A 352 22.72 20.59 -18.23
CA ARG A 352 21.61 20.60 -17.28
C ARG A 352 20.62 21.70 -17.60
N ALA A 353 19.36 21.32 -17.76
CA ALA A 353 18.23 22.24 -17.89
C ALA A 353 17.92 22.94 -16.54
N PRO A 354 17.28 24.12 -16.57
CA PRO A 354 16.94 24.86 -15.36
C PRO A 354 15.85 24.14 -14.55
N PRO A 355 15.85 24.27 -13.21
CA PRO A 355 14.72 23.87 -12.39
C PRO A 355 13.43 24.60 -12.81
N LYS A 356 12.29 23.88 -12.81
CA LYS A 356 10.97 24.42 -13.23
C LYS A 356 10.43 25.53 -12.31
N ASN A 357 10.74 25.46 -11.01
CA ASN A 357 10.23 26.39 -9.99
C ASN A 357 11.40 27.14 -9.34
N ILE A 358 11.78 28.31 -9.90
CA ILE A 358 12.81 29.18 -9.32
C ILE A 358 12.18 30.54 -9.01
N THR A 359 12.25 30.95 -7.75
CA THR A 359 11.89 32.29 -7.31
C THR A 359 13.00 33.28 -7.69
N TYR A 360 12.66 34.37 -8.39
CA TYR A 360 13.61 35.40 -8.83
C TYR A 360 13.92 36.35 -7.67
N LEU A 361 15.04 36.14 -6.95
CA LEU A 361 15.41 36.93 -5.78
C LEU A 361 16.22 38.19 -6.13
N LEU A 362 17.03 38.10 -7.19
CA LEU A 362 17.88 39.20 -7.68
C LEU A 362 17.14 40.21 -8.56
N ARG A 363 15.91 39.90 -9.01
CA ARG A 363 15.08 40.81 -9.80
C ARG A 363 14.36 41.80 -8.88
N ARG A 364 14.43 43.10 -9.18
CA ARG A 364 13.81 44.16 -8.34
C ARG A 364 12.39 44.50 -8.78
N ASP A 365 12.09 44.47 -10.07
CA ASP A 365 10.73 44.71 -10.55
C ASP A 365 9.95 43.39 -10.70
N THR A 366 9.17 43.06 -9.68
CA THR A 366 8.21 41.94 -9.70
C THR A 366 6.80 42.39 -10.07
N SER A 367 6.55 43.69 -10.26
CA SER A 367 5.20 44.23 -10.46
C SER A 367 4.54 43.74 -11.74
N ALA A 368 5.29 43.73 -12.85
CA ALA A 368 4.84 43.18 -14.13
C ALA A 368 4.59 41.66 -14.06
N THR A 369 5.41 40.93 -13.30
CA THR A 369 5.24 39.47 -13.13
C THR A 369 4.04 39.13 -12.25
N ILE A 370 3.79 39.93 -11.19
CA ILE A 370 2.61 39.79 -10.34
C ILE A 370 1.34 40.10 -11.16
N SER A 371 1.34 41.18 -11.94
CA SER A 371 0.18 41.53 -12.78
C SER A 371 -0.10 40.46 -13.85
N ALA A 372 0.93 39.87 -14.45
CA ALA A 372 0.77 38.76 -15.40
C ALA A 372 0.16 37.52 -14.72
N LYS A 373 0.69 37.14 -13.54
CA LYS A 373 0.17 36.00 -12.78
C LYS A 373 -1.22 36.23 -12.20
N GLU A 374 -1.57 37.46 -11.82
CA GLU A 374 -2.92 37.84 -11.44
C GLU A 374 -3.90 37.71 -12.61
N GLY A 375 -3.47 38.04 -13.83
CA GLY A 375 -4.23 37.79 -15.05
C GLY A 375 -4.46 36.30 -15.30
N GLU A 376 -3.42 35.49 -15.22
CA GLU A 376 -3.53 34.03 -15.38
C GLU A 376 -4.47 33.39 -14.35
N VAL A 377 -4.42 33.82 -13.08
CA VAL A 377 -5.32 33.33 -12.04
C VAL A 377 -6.77 33.65 -12.36
N ARG A 378 -7.08 34.88 -12.80
CA ARG A 378 -8.44 35.27 -13.17
C ARG A 378 -8.95 34.46 -14.36
N GLU A 379 -8.12 34.24 -15.37
CA GLU A 379 -8.49 33.43 -16.53
C GLU A 379 -8.83 31.98 -16.12
N ILE A 380 -8.04 31.39 -15.22
CA ILE A 380 -8.30 30.03 -14.72
C ILE A 380 -9.57 30.00 -13.84
N GLU A 381 -9.82 31.04 -13.03
CA GLU A 381 -11.05 31.16 -12.24
C GLU A 381 -12.30 31.27 -13.13
N GLU A 382 -12.24 32.04 -14.20
CA GLU A 382 -13.32 32.14 -15.20
C GLU A 382 -13.55 30.80 -15.91
N GLN A 383 -12.48 30.10 -16.31
CA GLN A 383 -12.59 28.76 -16.91
C GLN A 383 -13.18 27.75 -15.92
N LEU A 384 -12.78 27.79 -14.65
CA LEU A 384 -13.27 26.90 -13.62
C LEU A 384 -14.77 27.11 -13.35
N THR A 385 -15.19 28.36 -13.19
CA THR A 385 -16.61 28.70 -12.97
C THR A 385 -17.48 28.32 -14.19
N HIS A 386 -16.97 28.51 -15.40
CA HIS A 386 -17.64 28.08 -16.62
C HIS A 386 -17.82 26.55 -16.66
N GLN A 387 -16.75 25.78 -16.39
CA GLN A 387 -16.79 24.32 -16.36
C GLN A 387 -17.68 23.77 -15.25
N GLN A 388 -17.65 24.38 -14.05
CA GLN A 388 -18.54 24.01 -12.94
C GLN A 388 -20.02 24.21 -13.30
N THR A 389 -20.35 25.31 -13.99
CA THR A 389 -21.71 25.59 -14.45
C THR A 389 -22.17 24.57 -15.50
N GLN A 390 -21.29 24.23 -16.47
CA GLN A 390 -21.58 23.19 -17.46
C GLN A 390 -21.78 21.82 -16.81
N TYR A 391 -20.95 21.47 -15.82
CA TYR A 391 -21.07 20.23 -15.06
C TYR A 391 -22.42 20.14 -14.34
N ALA A 392 -22.80 21.20 -13.61
CA ALA A 392 -24.08 21.25 -12.90
C ALA A 392 -25.30 21.08 -13.84
N ASN A 393 -25.29 21.76 -14.99
CA ASN A 393 -26.35 21.63 -15.99
C ASN A 393 -26.41 20.22 -16.60
N GLY A 394 -25.25 19.62 -16.88
CA GLY A 394 -25.17 18.25 -17.38
C GLY A 394 -25.62 17.21 -16.36
N GLN A 395 -25.40 17.45 -15.06
CA GLN A 395 -25.86 16.58 -13.98
C GLN A 395 -27.40 16.56 -13.88
N VAL A 396 -28.06 17.72 -14.02
CA VAL A 396 -29.53 17.81 -14.08
C VAL A 396 -30.08 17.05 -15.29
N ASN A 397 -29.45 17.20 -16.46
CA ASN A 397 -29.86 16.48 -17.68
C ASN A 397 -29.67 14.97 -17.56
N LEU A 398 -28.58 14.52 -16.93
CA LEU A 398 -28.32 13.11 -16.66
C LEU A 398 -29.40 12.53 -15.74
N GLN A 399 -29.75 13.26 -14.67
CA GLN A 399 -30.79 12.82 -13.74
C GLN A 399 -32.14 12.67 -14.45
N ARG A 400 -32.53 13.68 -15.26
CA ARG A 400 -33.76 13.62 -16.06
C ARG A 400 -33.80 12.40 -17.00
N CYS A 401 -32.69 12.07 -17.65
CA CYS A 401 -32.62 10.88 -18.53
C CYS A 401 -32.69 9.56 -17.74
N LYS A 402 -32.12 9.51 -16.52
CA LYS A 402 -32.25 8.36 -15.62
C LYS A 402 -33.68 8.15 -15.16
N ASP A 403 -34.38 9.23 -14.80
CA ASP A 403 -35.79 9.17 -14.40
C ASP A 403 -36.68 8.72 -15.57
N GLN A 404 -36.42 9.23 -16.79
CA GLN A 404 -37.10 8.77 -18.01
C GLN A 404 -36.89 7.26 -18.25
N ARG A 405 -35.66 6.76 -18.11
CA ARG A 405 -35.38 5.31 -18.25
C ARG A 405 -36.13 4.49 -17.21
N SER A 406 -36.19 4.97 -15.96
CA SER A 406 -36.93 4.30 -14.89
C SER A 406 -38.42 4.18 -15.22
N ASN A 407 -39.02 5.25 -15.74
CA ASN A 407 -40.44 5.24 -16.13
C ASN A 407 -40.70 4.26 -17.28
N ILE A 408 -39.85 4.28 -18.32
CA ILE A 408 -39.95 3.35 -19.46
C ILE A 408 -39.80 1.90 -18.99
N SER A 409 -38.82 1.61 -18.12
CA SER A 409 -38.62 0.29 -17.52
C SER A 409 -39.85 -0.19 -16.74
N CYS A 410 -40.53 0.69 -15.99
CA CYS A 410 -41.78 0.33 -15.31
C CYS A 410 -42.87 -0.06 -16.31
N THR A 411 -43.06 0.73 -17.37
CA THR A 411 -44.05 0.40 -18.42
C THR A 411 -43.72 -0.89 -19.18
N ALA A 412 -42.43 -1.17 -19.43
CA ALA A 412 -41.99 -2.41 -20.05
C ALA A 412 -42.33 -3.64 -19.19
N ASN A 413 -42.16 -3.51 -17.86
CA ASN A 413 -42.49 -4.57 -16.92
C ASN A 413 -44.00 -4.82 -16.81
N GLU A 414 -44.84 -3.78 -16.90
CA GLU A 414 -46.30 -3.92 -16.96
C GLU A 414 -46.74 -4.66 -18.23
N VAL A 415 -46.22 -4.28 -19.40
CA VAL A 415 -46.51 -4.95 -20.67
C VAL A 415 -46.02 -6.41 -20.67
N ARG A 416 -44.83 -6.68 -20.12
CA ARG A 416 -44.34 -8.07 -19.94
C ARG A 416 -45.29 -8.93 -19.12
N ARG A 417 -45.84 -8.39 -18.02
CA ARG A 417 -46.83 -9.10 -17.18
C ARG A 417 -48.10 -9.40 -17.97
N ASN A 418 -48.56 -8.49 -18.81
CA ASN A 418 -49.74 -8.70 -19.66
C ASN A 418 -49.49 -9.76 -20.73
N ILE A 419 -48.31 -9.73 -21.38
CA ILE A 419 -47.89 -10.77 -22.34
C ILE A 419 -47.84 -12.14 -21.68
N THR A 420 -47.29 -12.26 -20.46
CA THR A 420 -47.26 -13.56 -19.77
C THR A 420 -48.66 -14.11 -19.46
N LYS A 421 -49.63 -13.24 -19.16
CA LYS A 421 -51.03 -13.64 -18.96
C LYS A 421 -51.67 -14.12 -20.27
N LEU A 422 -51.51 -13.34 -21.35
CA LEU A 422 -52.04 -13.66 -22.67
C LEU A 422 -51.41 -14.94 -23.27
N LYS A 423 -50.12 -15.18 -23.07
CA LYS A 423 -49.46 -16.43 -23.50
C LYS A 423 -50.07 -17.66 -22.83
N LEU A 424 -50.37 -17.53 -21.53
CA LEU A 424 -50.96 -18.61 -20.75
C LEU A 424 -52.41 -18.88 -21.20
N GLU A 425 -53.16 -17.83 -21.52
CA GLU A 425 -54.52 -17.90 -22.08
C GLU A 425 -54.55 -18.53 -23.48
N VAL A 426 -53.63 -18.14 -24.37
CA VAL A 426 -53.50 -18.73 -25.72
C VAL A 426 -53.15 -20.22 -25.64
N GLU A 427 -52.21 -20.61 -24.77
CA GLU A 427 -51.82 -22.01 -24.63
C GLU A 427 -52.99 -22.87 -24.08
N GLN A 428 -53.75 -22.32 -23.12
CA GLN A 428 -54.95 -22.98 -22.59
C GLN A 428 -56.01 -23.20 -23.67
N LEU A 429 -56.29 -22.18 -24.49
CA LEU A 429 -57.26 -22.27 -25.60
C LEU A 429 -56.78 -23.21 -26.71
N ARG A 430 -55.47 -23.27 -26.95
CA ARG A 430 -54.86 -24.14 -27.96
C ARG A 430 -54.96 -25.62 -27.58
N ILE A 431 -54.67 -25.95 -26.32
CA ILE A 431 -54.85 -27.31 -25.78
C ILE A 431 -56.31 -27.76 -25.92
N HIS A 432 -57.26 -26.84 -25.68
CA HIS A 432 -58.68 -27.14 -25.89
C HIS A 432 -59.00 -27.43 -27.35
N VAL A 433 -58.46 -26.69 -28.33
CA VAL A 433 -58.70 -26.96 -29.76
C VAL A 433 -58.08 -28.30 -30.20
N GLU A 434 -56.88 -28.62 -29.73
CA GLU A 434 -56.16 -29.86 -30.06
C GLU A 434 -56.84 -31.11 -29.48
N SER A 435 -57.58 -30.99 -28.36
CA SER A 435 -58.34 -32.11 -27.78
C SER A 435 -59.58 -32.52 -28.59
N PHE A 436 -60.08 -31.70 -29.52
CA PHE A 436 -61.23 -32.05 -30.38
C PHE A 436 -60.87 -32.92 -31.59
N ALA A 437 -59.59 -33.09 -31.94
CA ALA A 437 -59.16 -33.76 -33.18
C ALA A 437 -58.79 -35.26 -33.03
N GLY A 438 -58.66 -35.77 -31.80
CA GLY A 438 -58.26 -37.15 -31.53
C GLY A 438 -59.45 -38.05 -31.14
N GLY A 439 -59.62 -39.18 -31.83
CA GLY A 439 -60.57 -40.20 -31.41
C GLY A 439 -60.22 -40.74 -30.01
N PHE A 440 -61.22 -40.81 -29.13
CA PHE A 440 -61.04 -41.15 -27.73
C PHE A 440 -60.82 -42.65 -27.52
N ASP A 441 -59.56 -43.06 -27.31
CA ASP A 441 -59.22 -44.37 -26.79
C ASP A 441 -58.97 -44.31 -25.27
N SER A 442 -59.95 -44.78 -24.49
CA SER A 442 -59.93 -44.78 -23.02
C SER A 442 -58.77 -45.61 -22.44
N SER A 443 -58.14 -46.50 -23.23
CA SER A 443 -57.09 -47.39 -22.74
C SER A 443 -55.73 -46.70 -22.57
N GLU A 444 -55.40 -45.70 -23.38
CA GLU A 444 -54.12 -44.97 -23.29
C GLU A 444 -54.10 -44.04 -22.07
N TRP A 445 -55.24 -43.43 -21.73
CA TRP A 445 -55.38 -42.56 -20.55
C TRP A 445 -55.27 -43.33 -19.23
N GLU A 446 -55.86 -44.52 -19.15
CA GLU A 446 -55.76 -45.38 -17.98
C GLU A 446 -54.30 -45.81 -17.73
N GLN A 447 -53.52 -46.06 -18.79
CA GLN A 447 -52.09 -46.35 -18.69
C GLN A 447 -51.28 -45.13 -18.25
N LEU A 448 -51.56 -43.93 -18.78
CA LEU A 448 -50.88 -42.69 -18.39
C LEU A 448 -51.16 -42.32 -16.92
N ILE A 449 -52.40 -42.51 -16.46
CA ILE A 449 -52.76 -42.31 -15.04
C ILE A 449 -52.00 -43.31 -14.18
N ALA A 450 -51.93 -44.59 -14.56
CA ALA A 450 -51.19 -45.60 -13.80
C ALA A 450 -49.68 -45.26 -13.70
N VAL A 451 -49.07 -44.79 -14.79
CA VAL A 451 -47.66 -44.35 -14.78
C VAL A 451 -47.48 -43.15 -13.87
N ALA A 452 -48.32 -42.12 -14.00
CA ALA A 452 -48.26 -40.93 -13.15
C ALA A 452 -48.48 -41.26 -11.65
N GLU A 453 -49.37 -42.21 -11.34
CA GLU A 453 -49.57 -42.71 -9.97
C GLU A 453 -48.31 -43.37 -9.40
N THR A 454 -47.62 -44.19 -10.22
CA THR A 454 -46.37 -44.85 -9.80
C THR A 454 -45.23 -43.85 -9.59
N GLU A 455 -45.07 -42.87 -10.48
CA GLU A 455 -44.05 -41.81 -10.35
C GLU A 455 -44.30 -40.91 -9.14
N LEU A 456 -45.57 -40.60 -8.87
CA LEU A 456 -45.98 -39.83 -7.70
C LEU A 456 -45.72 -40.61 -6.41
N SER A 457 -45.95 -41.93 -6.41
CA SER A 457 -45.66 -42.80 -5.27
C SER A 457 -44.16 -42.82 -4.96
N LEU A 458 -43.32 -43.00 -5.97
CA LEU A 458 -41.85 -42.99 -5.83
C LEU A 458 -41.35 -41.62 -5.32
N SER A 459 -41.89 -40.52 -5.85
CA SER A 459 -41.55 -39.17 -5.41
C SER A 459 -41.95 -38.92 -3.95
N LYS A 460 -43.09 -39.45 -3.50
CA LYS A 460 -43.53 -39.38 -2.09
C LYS A 460 -42.60 -40.16 -1.15
N GLU A 461 -42.14 -41.34 -1.56
CA GLU A 461 -41.15 -42.11 -0.79
C GLU A 461 -39.80 -41.38 -0.69
N GLU A 462 -39.36 -40.73 -1.77
CA GLU A 462 -38.17 -39.88 -1.78
C GLU A 462 -38.33 -38.65 -0.85
N LEU A 463 -39.51 -38.04 -0.82
CA LEU A 463 -39.83 -36.92 0.07
C LEU A 463 -39.73 -37.35 1.55
N ASP A 464 -40.22 -38.53 1.89
CA ASP A 464 -40.12 -39.09 3.24
C ASP A 464 -38.68 -39.48 3.62
N ALA A 465 -37.88 -39.97 2.66
CA ALA A 465 -36.45 -40.18 2.87
C ALA A 465 -35.71 -38.86 3.13
N LYS A 466 -36.02 -37.81 2.37
CA LYS A 466 -35.46 -36.46 2.55
C LYS A 466 -35.89 -35.83 3.87
N ARG A 467 -37.15 -36.02 4.28
CA ARG A 467 -37.66 -35.59 5.59
C ARG A 467 -36.89 -36.23 6.74
N ARG A 468 -36.63 -37.54 6.67
CA ARG A 468 -35.83 -38.26 7.67
C ARG A 468 -34.39 -37.73 7.74
N ASN A 469 -33.76 -37.46 6.60
CA ASN A 469 -32.42 -36.88 6.56
C ASN A 469 -32.39 -35.45 7.12
N MET A 470 -33.42 -34.65 6.87
CA MET A 470 -33.54 -33.30 7.43
C MET A 470 -33.66 -33.33 8.96
N ILE A 471 -34.48 -34.24 9.51
CA ILE A 471 -34.61 -34.43 10.96
C ILE A 471 -33.26 -34.85 11.57
N ARG A 472 -32.58 -35.82 10.96
CA ARG A 472 -31.24 -36.26 11.40
C ARG A 472 -30.22 -35.12 11.40
N LEU A 473 -30.20 -34.30 10.35
CA LEU A 473 -29.32 -33.13 10.27
C LEU A 473 -29.69 -32.06 11.29
N ALA A 474 -30.99 -31.89 11.59
CA ALA A 474 -31.45 -30.97 12.62
C ALA A 474 -31.04 -31.42 14.03
N GLU A 475 -31.13 -32.73 14.33
CA GLU A 475 -30.63 -33.32 15.58
C GLU A 475 -29.12 -33.12 15.72
N GLN A 476 -28.34 -33.39 14.66
CA GLN A 476 -26.88 -33.16 14.67
C GLN A 476 -26.50 -31.69 14.85
N VAL A 477 -27.26 -30.76 14.26
CA VAL A 477 -27.07 -29.33 14.48
C VAL A 477 -27.41 -28.95 15.92
N SER A 478 -28.50 -29.48 16.49
CA SER A 478 -28.89 -29.23 17.88
C SER A 478 -27.84 -29.75 18.86
N GLU A 479 -27.38 -31.00 18.72
CA GLU A 479 -26.32 -31.58 19.56
C GLU A 479 -25.04 -30.74 19.50
N MET A 480 -24.67 -30.24 18.32
CA MET A 480 -23.48 -29.41 18.13
C MET A 480 -23.66 -27.97 18.62
N GLU A 481 -24.87 -27.42 18.55
CA GLU A 481 -25.22 -26.12 19.13
C GLU A 481 -25.26 -26.18 20.65
N ASP A 482 -25.76 -27.27 21.24
CA ASP A 482 -25.74 -27.50 22.69
C ASP A 482 -24.30 -27.69 23.18
N ASN A 483 -23.48 -28.49 22.48
CA ASN A 483 -22.03 -28.60 22.75
C ASN A 483 -21.28 -27.26 22.54
N GLY A 484 -21.80 -26.39 21.66
CA GLY A 484 -21.26 -25.06 21.39
C GLY A 484 -21.69 -24.00 22.40
N ARG A 485 -22.90 -24.11 22.98
CA ARG A 485 -23.48 -23.21 23.99
C ARG A 485 -22.93 -23.44 25.40
N VAL A 486 -22.37 -24.62 25.67
CA VAL A 486 -21.67 -24.89 26.96
C VAL A 486 -20.32 -24.14 27.07
N ASN A 487 -19.80 -23.54 25.97
CA ASN A 487 -18.48 -22.88 25.93
C ASN A 487 -18.38 -21.37 25.54
N PRO A 488 -19.43 -20.59 25.18
CA PRO A 488 -19.24 -19.20 24.73
C PRO A 488 -19.24 -18.17 25.87
N GLU A 489 -19.85 -18.46 27.02
CA GLU A 489 -19.88 -17.50 28.15
C GLU A 489 -18.51 -17.35 28.83
N GLU A 490 -17.63 -18.35 28.76
CA GLU A 490 -16.24 -18.23 29.24
C GLU A 490 -15.33 -17.46 28.26
N GLY A 491 -15.74 -17.27 27.00
CA GLY A 491 -14.89 -16.75 25.92
C GLY A 491 -14.83 -15.23 25.79
N TYR A 492 -15.84 -14.50 26.29
CA TYR A 492 -15.92 -13.04 26.18
C TYR A 492 -15.57 -12.30 27.49
N GLY A 493 -15.53 -12.99 28.64
CA GLY A 493 -15.27 -12.39 29.94
C GLY A 493 -13.81 -12.15 30.30
N MET A 494 -12.84 -12.62 29.50
CA MET A 494 -11.45 -12.77 29.96
C MET A 494 -10.40 -12.00 29.13
N SER A 495 -10.81 -10.97 28.37
CA SER A 495 -9.87 -10.16 27.58
C SER A 495 -8.93 -9.28 28.42
N ASP A 496 -9.25 -9.00 29.68
CA ASP A 496 -8.43 -8.16 30.57
C ASP A 496 -7.40 -8.96 31.41
N HIS A 497 -7.57 -10.28 31.55
CA HIS A 497 -6.73 -11.10 32.43
C HIS A 497 -5.28 -11.32 31.96
N PRO A 498 -4.97 -11.48 30.65
CA PRO A 498 -3.58 -11.66 30.20
C PRO A 498 -2.75 -10.40 30.41
N GLN A 499 -3.36 -9.22 30.28
CA GLN A 499 -2.66 -7.94 30.33
C GLN A 499 -2.16 -7.65 31.75
N SER A 500 -3.01 -7.86 32.77
CA SER A 500 -2.63 -7.70 34.17
C SER A 500 -1.50 -8.64 34.59
N ARG A 501 -1.53 -9.91 34.14
CA ARG A 501 -0.45 -10.87 34.46
C ARG A 501 0.85 -10.55 33.72
N ILE A 502 0.77 -10.06 32.49
CA ILE A 502 1.94 -9.56 31.74
C ILE A 502 2.55 -8.34 32.45
N GLU A 503 1.73 -7.43 32.97
CA GLU A 503 2.19 -6.29 33.76
C GLU A 503 2.88 -6.74 35.07
N GLU A 504 2.33 -7.75 35.76
CA GLU A 504 2.97 -8.36 36.93
C GLU A 504 4.32 -9.02 36.60
N ILE A 505 4.40 -9.80 35.52
CA ILE A 505 5.64 -10.45 35.06
C ILE A 505 6.68 -9.38 34.68
N ASN A 506 6.26 -8.33 33.96
CA ASN A 506 7.14 -7.21 33.62
C ASN A 506 7.62 -6.44 34.85
N ALA A 507 6.79 -6.30 35.89
CA ALA A 507 7.16 -5.68 37.16
C ALA A 507 8.18 -6.54 37.93
N LEU A 508 8.03 -7.87 37.91
CA LEU A 508 8.99 -8.80 38.50
C LEU A 508 10.34 -8.76 37.76
N TRP A 509 10.35 -8.83 36.42
CA TRP A 509 11.58 -8.67 35.63
C TRP A 509 12.21 -7.29 35.78
N GLY A 510 11.40 -6.25 35.97
CA GLY A 510 11.87 -4.92 36.36
C GLY A 510 12.60 -4.94 37.70
N SER A 511 12.05 -5.64 38.69
CA SER A 511 12.66 -5.82 40.01
C SER A 511 13.95 -6.66 39.95
N VAL A 512 13.99 -7.74 39.14
CA VAL A 512 15.22 -8.52 38.88
C VAL A 512 16.30 -7.58 38.34
N ARG A 513 16.01 -6.82 37.28
CA ARG A 513 16.98 -5.87 36.68
C ARG A 513 17.51 -4.86 37.70
N GLU A 514 16.64 -4.34 38.56
CA GLU A 514 17.05 -3.42 39.61
C GLU A 514 17.97 -4.09 40.63
N GLN A 515 17.62 -5.29 41.12
CA GLN A 515 18.43 -6.01 42.09
C GLN A 515 19.75 -6.51 41.48
N THR A 516 19.78 -6.96 40.22
CA THR A 516 21.01 -7.31 39.51
C THR A 516 21.92 -6.09 39.32
N ALA A 517 21.35 -4.91 39.03
CA ALA A 517 22.13 -3.68 38.97
C ALA A 517 22.70 -3.28 40.35
N ARG A 518 21.95 -3.51 41.44
CA ARG A 518 22.43 -3.33 42.82
C ARG A 518 23.54 -4.33 43.14
N ARG A 519 23.37 -5.61 42.82
CA ARG A 519 24.38 -6.67 42.94
C ARG A 519 25.70 -6.27 42.29
N ASN A 520 25.67 -5.86 41.01
CA ASN A 520 26.87 -5.46 40.27
C ASN A 520 27.62 -4.29 40.92
N LYS A 521 26.88 -3.33 41.51
CA LYS A 521 27.48 -2.23 42.29
C LYS A 521 28.19 -2.76 43.55
N PHE A 522 27.54 -3.63 44.31
CA PHE A 522 28.14 -4.22 45.51
C PHE A 522 29.32 -5.13 45.17
N GLU A 523 29.24 -5.93 44.10
CA GLU A 523 30.33 -6.77 43.63
C GLU A 523 31.56 -5.93 43.24
N SER A 524 31.37 -4.84 42.49
CA SER A 524 32.45 -3.91 42.16
C SER A 524 33.06 -3.27 43.41
N LYS A 525 32.25 -2.99 44.44
CA LYS A 525 32.69 -2.44 45.71
C LYS A 525 33.48 -3.45 46.54
N VAL A 526 33.06 -4.72 46.56
CA VAL A 526 33.78 -5.82 47.19
C VAL A 526 35.13 -6.02 46.51
N LYS A 527 35.19 -6.09 45.17
CA LYS A 527 36.45 -6.19 44.40
C LYS A 527 37.41 -5.03 44.69
N SER A 528 36.88 -3.81 44.81
CA SER A 528 37.65 -2.62 45.19
C SER A 528 38.15 -2.66 46.65
N LEU A 529 37.35 -3.16 47.59
CA LEU A 529 37.77 -3.30 48.98
C LEU A 529 38.82 -4.41 49.13
N GLU A 530 38.71 -5.51 48.39
CA GLU A 530 39.69 -6.58 48.37
C GLU A 530 41.05 -6.13 47.84
N SER A 531 41.09 -5.29 46.81
CA SER A 531 42.34 -4.72 46.33
C SER A 531 42.95 -3.74 47.33
N ARG A 532 42.11 -2.93 48.00
CA ARG A 532 42.54 -2.00 49.07
C ARG A 532 43.07 -2.71 50.31
N VAL A 533 42.41 -3.78 50.76
CA VAL A 533 42.89 -4.62 51.88
C VAL A 533 44.26 -5.22 51.52
N ARG A 534 44.42 -5.76 50.30
CA ARG A 534 45.72 -6.26 49.83
C ARG A 534 46.81 -5.18 49.80
N ALA A 535 46.49 -4.00 49.29
CA ALA A 535 47.41 -2.86 49.26
C ALA A 535 47.74 -2.32 50.68
N ARG A 536 46.78 -2.31 51.61
CA ARG A 536 47.03 -1.83 52.98
C ARG A 536 47.78 -2.84 53.83
N LYS A 537 47.59 -4.15 53.62
CA LYS A 537 48.42 -5.20 54.23
C LYS A 537 49.88 -5.04 53.84
N THR A 538 50.13 -4.79 52.56
CA THR A 538 51.50 -4.59 52.05
C THR A 538 52.11 -3.29 52.57
N ALA A 539 51.36 -2.18 52.62
CA ALA A 539 51.82 -0.91 53.17
C ALA A 539 52.02 -0.91 54.70
N LEU A 540 51.16 -1.60 55.47
CA LEU A 540 51.34 -1.77 56.92
C LEU A 540 52.67 -2.46 57.22
N ARG A 541 53.00 -3.51 56.45
CA ARG A 541 54.27 -4.22 56.61
C ARG A 541 55.47 -3.28 56.43
N VAL A 542 55.45 -2.46 55.37
CA VAL A 542 56.51 -1.48 55.09
C VAL A 542 56.57 -0.39 56.17
N ALA A 543 55.42 0.11 56.63
CA ALA A 543 55.38 1.16 57.64
C ALA A 543 55.71 0.69 59.06
N GLU A 544 55.49 -0.59 59.40
CA GLU A 544 55.98 -1.17 60.65
C GLU A 544 57.50 -1.26 60.64
N GLU A 545 58.10 -1.58 59.50
CA GLU A 545 59.56 -1.54 59.28
C GLU A 545 60.10 -0.10 59.40
N GLU A 546 59.40 0.91 58.86
CA GLU A 546 59.78 2.34 58.97
C GLU A 546 59.53 2.96 60.35
N LEU A 547 58.46 2.55 61.04
CA LEU A 547 58.11 3.03 62.39
C LEU A 547 59.15 2.57 63.42
N GLU A 548 59.68 1.36 63.31
CA GLU A 548 60.79 0.91 64.18
C GLU A 548 62.02 1.81 64.03
N ILE A 549 62.36 2.19 62.80
CA ILE A 549 63.48 3.08 62.49
C ILE A 549 63.24 4.47 63.10
N HIS A 550 62.05 5.05 62.87
CA HIS A 550 61.73 6.40 63.34
C HIS A 550 61.37 6.50 64.83
N MET A 551 60.86 5.43 65.47
CA MET A 551 60.66 5.38 66.92
C MET A 551 61.98 5.40 67.69
N ALA A 552 63.02 4.74 67.15
CA ALA A 552 64.38 4.79 67.70
C ALA A 552 65.03 6.18 67.60
N GLU A 553 64.60 6.98 66.61
CA GLU A 553 65.04 8.37 66.42
C GLU A 553 64.25 9.35 67.30
N ALA A 554 62.93 9.15 67.46
CA ALA A 554 62.03 10.08 68.15
C ALA A 554 62.02 9.94 69.69
N THR A 555 62.36 8.77 70.25
CA THR A 555 62.53 8.59 71.72
C THR A 555 63.72 9.36 72.29
N LYS A 556 64.62 9.89 71.44
CA LYS A 556 65.76 10.72 71.87
C LYS A 556 65.39 12.18 72.14
N LEU A 557 64.21 12.66 71.75
CA LEU A 557 63.96 14.11 71.68
C LEU A 557 62.80 14.65 72.53
N CYS A 558 61.77 13.87 72.90
CA CYS A 558 60.78 14.22 73.95
C CYS A 558 59.70 13.12 74.10
N GLU A 559 59.18 12.93 75.32
CA GLU A 559 58.42 11.74 75.73
C GLU A 559 56.89 11.80 75.66
N GLU A 560 56.22 12.92 75.35
CA GLU A 560 54.75 12.94 75.50
C GLU A 560 53.99 13.59 74.34
N ARG A 561 53.15 12.78 73.67
CA ARG A 561 52.26 13.18 72.57
C ARG A 561 50.84 13.35 73.08
N VAL A 562 50.32 14.59 73.03
CA VAL A 562 48.93 14.92 73.38
C VAL A 562 47.98 14.55 72.23
N GLY A 563 46.88 13.86 72.57
CA GLY A 563 45.90 13.31 71.63
C GLY A 563 44.97 14.36 71.01
N ARG A 564 44.48 14.09 69.79
CA ARG A 564 43.51 14.95 69.09
C ARG A 564 42.33 14.15 68.54
N ASP A 565 41.17 14.76 68.68
CA ASP A 565 39.84 14.34 68.24
C ASP A 565 39.75 13.91 66.77
N GLN A 566 38.85 12.95 66.55
CA GLN A 566 38.62 12.22 65.32
C GLN A 566 37.70 12.97 64.34
N ARG A 567 38.19 14.04 63.69
CA ARG A 567 37.78 14.45 62.32
C ARG A 567 38.92 15.19 61.62
N THR A 568 39.27 14.75 60.41
CA THR A 568 40.41 15.32 59.67
C THR A 568 39.99 16.59 58.93
N SER A 569 40.73 17.69 59.11
CA SER A 569 40.51 18.97 58.39
C SER A 569 40.53 18.82 56.86
N VAL A 570 41.16 17.77 56.33
CA VAL A 570 41.29 17.50 54.90
C VAL A 570 39.98 16.94 54.32
N GLU A 571 39.25 16.11 55.07
CA GLU A 571 38.00 15.49 54.60
C GLU A 571 36.88 16.53 54.48
N LEU A 572 36.81 17.49 55.41
CA LEU A 572 35.90 18.64 55.31
C LEU A 572 36.33 19.60 54.19
N SER A 573 37.63 19.73 53.92
CA SER A 573 38.13 20.60 52.85
C SER A 573 37.86 20.03 51.46
N ASP A 574 38.00 18.71 51.26
CA ASP A 574 37.74 18.05 49.97
C ASP A 574 36.25 18.07 49.60
N GLU A 575 35.36 17.92 50.58
CA GLU A 575 33.91 18.00 50.36
C GLU A 575 33.48 19.43 50.03
N ILE A 576 34.04 20.42 50.73
CA ILE A 576 33.86 21.84 50.40
C ILE A 576 34.42 22.15 49.02
N GLU A 577 35.56 21.57 48.63
CA GLU A 577 36.19 21.81 47.33
C GLU A 577 35.44 21.12 46.17
N ALA A 578 34.81 19.97 46.41
CA ALA A 578 33.95 19.29 45.43
C ALA A 578 32.64 20.05 45.21
N ILE A 579 32.02 20.53 46.28
CA ILE A 579 30.82 21.39 46.21
C ILE A 579 31.15 22.72 45.55
N ASN A 580 32.30 23.32 45.89
CA ASN A 580 32.78 24.54 45.26
C ASN A 580 33.14 24.32 43.79
N ARG A 581 33.71 23.18 43.39
CA ARG A 581 33.96 22.86 41.97
C ARG A 581 32.68 22.76 41.15
N ARG A 582 31.63 22.15 41.71
CA ARG A 582 30.31 22.05 41.07
C ARG A 582 29.61 23.41 40.98
N LEU A 583 29.70 24.21 42.05
CA LEU A 583 29.25 25.60 42.02
C LEU A 583 30.07 26.45 41.04
N LYS A 584 31.38 26.21 40.89
CA LYS A 584 32.24 26.92 39.94
C LYS A 584 31.96 26.52 38.49
N SER A 585 31.60 25.27 38.20
CA SER A 585 31.22 24.84 36.83
C SER A 585 29.85 25.38 36.41
N GLU A 586 28.90 25.45 37.34
CA GLU A 586 27.58 26.04 37.08
C GLU A 586 27.63 27.57 37.08
N ARG A 587 28.41 28.19 37.98
CA ARG A 587 28.73 29.63 37.92
C ARG A 587 29.53 29.96 36.67
N ALA A 588 30.53 29.18 36.24
CA ALA A 588 31.25 29.47 34.99
C ALA A 588 30.41 29.29 33.71
N ARG A 589 29.33 28.50 33.75
CA ARG A 589 28.35 28.40 32.65
C ARG A 589 27.39 29.59 32.61
N HIS A 590 27.14 30.24 33.75
CA HIS A 590 26.14 31.30 33.90
C HIS A 590 26.70 32.64 34.43
N ASP A 591 28.02 32.76 34.60
CA ASP A 591 28.69 33.96 35.12
C ASP A 591 28.60 35.05 34.06
N GLY A 592 27.98 36.17 34.44
CA GLY A 592 27.72 37.31 33.57
C GLY A 592 26.37 37.30 32.84
N MET A 593 25.53 36.27 33.04
CA MET A 593 24.15 36.28 32.54
C MET A 593 23.20 36.86 33.60
N ASN A 594 22.48 37.94 33.25
CA ASN A 594 21.37 38.42 34.09
C ASN A 594 20.33 37.31 34.30
N ILE A 595 19.59 37.37 35.42
CA ILE A 595 18.48 36.44 35.72
C ILE A 595 17.52 36.33 34.53
N GLU A 596 17.26 37.44 33.84
CA GLU A 596 16.45 37.50 32.61
C GLU A 596 17.03 36.69 31.43
N ALA A 597 18.36 36.58 31.31
CA ALA A 597 19.01 35.80 30.25
C ALA A 597 18.92 34.30 30.52
N ILE A 598 18.96 33.89 31.79
CA ILE A 598 18.75 32.49 32.21
C ILE A 598 17.29 32.10 32.00
N GLU A 599 16.34 32.99 32.33
CA GLU A 599 14.92 32.78 32.02
C GLU A 599 14.66 32.68 30.52
N ALA A 600 15.28 33.54 29.71
CA ALA A 600 15.17 33.49 28.25
C ALA A 600 15.72 32.18 27.66
N GLU A 601 16.81 31.65 28.21
CA GLU A 601 17.39 30.36 27.79
C GLU A 601 16.49 29.19 28.20
N LEU A 602 15.92 29.22 29.40
CA LEU A 602 14.94 28.23 29.85
C LEU A 602 13.69 28.26 28.95
N LEU A 603 13.21 29.43 28.58
CA LEU A 603 12.09 29.62 27.66
C LEU A 603 12.42 29.07 26.26
N LYS A 604 13.64 29.31 25.76
CA LYS A 604 14.16 28.77 24.49
C LYS A 604 14.24 27.24 24.51
N MET A 605 14.71 26.64 25.62
CA MET A 605 14.77 25.19 25.78
C MET A 605 13.38 24.57 25.90
N ARG A 606 12.45 25.22 26.61
CA ARG A 606 11.03 24.80 26.65
C ARG A 606 10.38 24.88 25.27
N ALA A 607 10.64 25.93 24.49
CA ALA A 607 10.15 26.07 23.13
C ALA A 607 10.71 24.96 22.21
N LYS A 608 12.01 24.65 22.30
CA LYS A 608 12.62 23.52 21.57
C LYS A 608 12.06 22.17 21.98
N TYR A 609 11.80 21.97 23.27
CA TYR A 609 11.17 20.75 23.77
C TYR A 609 9.74 20.61 23.21
N ALA A 610 8.97 21.69 23.22
CA ALA A 610 7.61 21.71 22.65
C ALA A 610 7.63 21.46 21.13
N GLU A 611 8.55 22.07 20.39
CA GLU A 611 8.75 21.83 18.94
C GLU A 611 9.12 20.36 18.67
N SER A 612 10.05 19.80 19.45
CA SER A 612 10.48 18.40 19.32
C SER A 612 9.35 17.43 19.65
N GLN A 613 8.56 17.73 20.70
CA GLN A 613 7.38 16.94 21.06
C GLN A 613 6.29 17.00 19.98
N HIS A 614 6.10 18.16 19.35
CA HIS A 614 5.18 18.32 18.22
C HIS A 614 5.64 17.52 17.00
N ASN A 615 6.93 17.58 16.66
CA ASN A 615 7.51 16.81 15.56
C ASN A 615 7.41 15.30 15.81
N LEU A 616 7.61 14.85 17.06
CA LEU A 616 7.42 13.45 17.43
C LEU A 616 5.97 12.99 17.20
N ARG A 617 4.98 13.81 17.60
CA ARG A 617 3.56 13.51 17.37
C ARG A 617 3.24 13.40 15.87
N LYS A 618 3.75 14.32 15.04
CA LYS A 618 3.60 14.26 13.58
C LYS A 618 4.25 13.02 12.98
N LEU A 619 5.44 12.63 13.42
CA LEU A 619 6.09 11.41 12.97
C LEU A 619 5.29 10.16 13.33
N GLN A 620 4.69 10.12 14.52
CA GLN A 620 3.78 9.04 14.91
C GLN A 620 2.52 8.99 14.05
N GLU A 621 1.96 10.15 13.66
CA GLU A 621 0.84 10.21 12.71
C GLU A 621 1.25 9.71 11.32
N TYR A 622 2.40 10.13 10.80
CA TYR A 622 2.93 9.64 9.53
C TYR A 622 3.17 8.13 9.55
N GLN A 623 3.72 7.60 10.64
CA GLN A 623 3.89 6.15 10.82
C GLN A 623 2.54 5.43 10.75
N LYS A 624 1.50 5.94 11.44
CA LYS A 624 0.15 5.35 11.40
C LYS A 624 -0.42 5.36 9.97
N LEU A 625 -0.28 6.46 9.25
CA LEU A 625 -0.75 6.58 7.85
C LEU A 625 -0.02 5.62 6.91
N ILE A 626 1.31 5.49 7.05
CA ILE A 626 2.11 4.56 6.23
C ILE A 626 1.70 3.11 6.50
N VAL A 627 1.52 2.73 7.77
CA VAL A 627 1.07 1.37 8.15
C VAL A 627 -0.33 1.09 7.63
N ALA A 628 -1.26 2.04 7.74
CA ALA A 628 -2.61 1.90 7.18
C ALA A 628 -2.58 1.73 5.66
N GLY A 629 -1.78 2.54 4.96
CA GLY A 629 -1.60 2.43 3.51
C GLY A 629 -0.96 1.11 3.08
N PHE A 630 0.02 0.61 3.84
CA PHE A 630 0.62 -0.70 3.60
C PHE A 630 -0.40 -1.84 3.74
N ARG A 631 -1.16 -1.86 4.85
CA ARG A 631 -2.21 -2.87 5.09
C ARG A 631 -3.29 -2.85 4.00
N SER A 632 -3.68 -1.66 3.54
CA SER A 632 -4.64 -1.53 2.45
C SER A 632 -4.11 -2.13 1.15
N ARG A 633 -2.85 -1.87 0.79
CA ARG A 633 -2.23 -2.44 -0.41
C ARG A 633 -2.03 -3.94 -0.30
N GLU A 634 -1.63 -4.45 0.86
CA GLU A 634 -1.51 -5.88 1.13
C GLU A 634 -2.85 -6.60 0.97
N LYS A 635 -3.93 -6.01 1.48
CA LYS A 635 -5.30 -6.50 1.28
C LYS A 635 -5.69 -6.51 -0.20
N SER A 636 -5.52 -5.40 -0.92
CA SER A 636 -5.85 -5.32 -2.34
C SER A 636 -5.02 -6.31 -3.18
N TYR A 637 -3.74 -6.48 -2.86
CA TYR A 637 -2.86 -7.45 -3.52
C TYR A 637 -3.35 -8.89 -3.28
N THR A 638 -3.64 -9.26 -2.03
CA THR A 638 -4.14 -10.61 -1.71
C THR A 638 -5.50 -10.91 -2.32
N GLU A 639 -6.38 -9.91 -2.42
CA GLU A 639 -7.66 -10.02 -3.13
C GLU A 639 -7.46 -10.20 -4.64
N ALA A 640 -6.61 -9.40 -5.28
CA ALA A 640 -6.29 -9.51 -6.70
C ALA A 640 -5.67 -10.87 -7.04
N VAL A 641 -4.69 -11.34 -6.26
CA VAL A 641 -4.06 -12.66 -6.44
C VAL A 641 -5.10 -13.77 -6.28
N ARG A 642 -6.01 -13.67 -5.30
CA ARG A 642 -7.09 -14.65 -5.11
C ARG A 642 -8.04 -14.69 -6.31
N GLU A 643 -8.37 -13.54 -6.89
CA GLU A 643 -9.22 -13.44 -8.08
C GLU A 643 -8.56 -14.08 -9.30
N ILE A 644 -7.29 -13.78 -9.53
CA ILE A 644 -6.48 -14.35 -10.62
C ILE A 644 -6.41 -15.88 -10.47
N LYS A 645 -6.11 -16.39 -9.27
CA LYS A 645 -6.06 -17.84 -8.99
C LYS A 645 -7.41 -18.52 -9.27
N ARG A 646 -8.52 -17.91 -8.84
CA ARG A 646 -9.87 -18.46 -9.06
C ARG A 646 -10.25 -18.44 -10.54
N SER A 647 -10.03 -17.32 -11.21
CA SER A 647 -10.36 -17.14 -12.63
C SER A 647 -9.52 -18.07 -13.51
N ALA A 648 -8.22 -18.18 -13.26
CA ALA A 648 -7.35 -19.12 -13.96
C ALA A 648 -7.81 -20.57 -13.78
N ASN A 649 -8.19 -20.98 -12.56
CA ASN A 649 -8.70 -22.33 -12.31
C ASN A 649 -10.02 -22.61 -13.05
N MET A 650 -10.96 -21.66 -13.03
CA MET A 650 -12.25 -21.80 -13.72
C MET A 650 -12.05 -21.90 -15.25
N LEU A 651 -11.25 -21.00 -15.83
CA LEU A 651 -10.97 -20.98 -17.27
C LEU A 651 -10.23 -22.24 -17.71
N PHE A 652 -9.26 -22.70 -16.92
CA PHE A 652 -8.53 -23.94 -17.18
C PHE A 652 -9.47 -25.15 -17.22
N GLY A 653 -10.37 -25.27 -16.23
CA GLY A 653 -11.39 -26.32 -16.21
C GLY A 653 -12.34 -26.25 -17.40
N ARG A 654 -12.79 -25.04 -17.78
CA ARG A 654 -13.65 -24.81 -18.96
C ARG A 654 -12.97 -25.24 -20.26
N TYR A 655 -11.70 -24.89 -20.46
CA TYR A 655 -10.99 -25.24 -21.69
C TYR A 655 -10.69 -26.74 -21.79
N LEU A 656 -10.42 -27.41 -20.68
CA LEU A 656 -10.28 -28.88 -20.65
C LEU A 656 -11.59 -29.62 -20.87
N ALA A 657 -12.70 -29.08 -20.34
CA ALA A 657 -14.04 -29.66 -20.51
C ALA A 657 -14.48 -29.73 -21.98
N ALA A 658 -13.93 -28.89 -22.86
CA ALA A 658 -14.17 -28.95 -24.31
C ALA A 658 -13.82 -30.32 -24.94
N ARG A 659 -13.01 -31.15 -24.26
CA ARG A 659 -12.62 -32.50 -24.68
C ARG A 659 -13.10 -33.59 -23.71
N GLY A 660 -14.02 -33.26 -22.79
CA GLY A 660 -14.47 -34.20 -21.75
C GLY A 660 -13.38 -34.53 -20.72
N HIS A 661 -12.36 -33.69 -20.60
CA HIS A 661 -11.36 -33.77 -19.54
C HIS A 661 -11.74 -32.82 -18.41
N ALA A 662 -11.33 -33.13 -17.19
CA ALA A 662 -11.48 -32.22 -16.06
C ALA A 662 -10.09 -31.81 -15.56
N GLY A 663 -9.90 -30.55 -15.19
CA GLY A 663 -8.64 -30.07 -14.66
C GLY A 663 -8.83 -29.15 -13.46
N GLU A 664 -7.84 -29.15 -12.58
CA GLU A 664 -7.81 -28.33 -11.36
C GLU A 664 -6.39 -27.78 -11.16
N LEU A 665 -6.30 -26.47 -10.93
CA LEU A 665 -5.08 -25.76 -10.56
C LEU A 665 -5.06 -25.56 -9.03
N VAL A 666 -4.11 -26.21 -8.36
CA VAL A 666 -3.92 -26.11 -6.92
C VAL A 666 -2.70 -25.23 -6.64
N PHE A 667 -2.96 -24.06 -6.04
CA PHE A 667 -1.91 -23.14 -5.62
C PHE A 667 -1.65 -23.34 -4.12
N SER A 668 -0.49 -23.88 -3.76
CA SER A 668 -0.07 -24.10 -2.37
C SER A 668 1.09 -23.16 -2.00
N THR A 669 1.20 -22.81 -0.71
CA THR A 669 2.35 -22.06 -0.20
C THR A 669 3.13 -22.99 0.73
N SER A 670 4.38 -23.28 0.38
CA SER A 670 5.28 -24.10 1.18
C SER A 670 5.56 -23.43 2.53
N GLU A 671 5.88 -24.23 3.56
CA GLU A 671 6.32 -23.77 4.89
C GLU A 671 7.50 -22.78 4.83
N ARG A 672 8.31 -22.82 3.77
CA ARG A 672 9.42 -21.87 3.53
C ARG A 672 9.02 -20.61 2.78
N GLY A 673 7.72 -20.34 2.60
CA GLY A 673 7.18 -19.16 1.93
C GLY A 673 7.29 -19.17 0.39
N ARG A 674 7.55 -20.32 -0.24
CA ARG A 674 7.55 -20.46 -1.70
C ARG A 674 6.16 -20.85 -2.20
N GLU A 675 5.62 -20.12 -3.16
CA GLU A 675 4.41 -20.54 -3.86
C GLU A 675 4.71 -21.70 -4.81
N GLN A 676 3.86 -22.72 -4.78
CA GLN A 676 3.90 -23.91 -5.63
C GLN A 676 2.57 -24.01 -6.39
N LEU A 677 2.66 -24.45 -7.65
CA LEU A 677 1.51 -24.74 -8.49
C LEU A 677 1.54 -26.22 -8.84
N GLU A 678 0.45 -26.90 -8.50
CA GLU A 678 0.17 -28.26 -8.90
C GLU A 678 -0.98 -28.26 -9.92
N ILE A 679 -0.76 -28.92 -11.06
CA ILE A 679 -1.74 -29.00 -12.13
C ILE A 679 -2.26 -30.44 -12.16
N HIS A 680 -3.53 -30.62 -11.79
CA HIS A 680 -4.18 -31.92 -11.84
C HIS A 680 -5.05 -32.01 -13.09
N VAL A 681 -4.88 -33.08 -13.85
CA VAL A 681 -5.69 -33.37 -15.04
C VAL A 681 -6.31 -34.75 -14.87
N ARG A 682 -7.60 -34.86 -15.17
CA ARG A 682 -8.37 -36.10 -15.23
C ARG A 682 -8.84 -36.29 -16.67
N ILE A 683 -8.38 -37.38 -17.27
CA ILE A 683 -8.77 -37.76 -18.62
C ILE A 683 -10.07 -38.58 -18.51
N GLY A 684 -11.14 -38.10 -19.14
CA GLY A 684 -12.34 -38.90 -19.41
C GLY A 684 -12.11 -39.81 -20.61
N ASP A 685 -12.09 -41.13 -20.39
CA ASP A 685 -11.87 -42.11 -21.45
C ASP A 685 -13.06 -42.17 -22.44
N HIS A 686 -12.76 -42.15 -23.73
CA HIS A 686 -13.71 -42.35 -24.83
C HIS A 686 -13.82 -43.83 -25.28
N ARG A 687 -13.53 -44.80 -24.40
CA ARG A 687 -13.40 -46.22 -24.79
C ARG A 687 -14.41 -47.21 -24.22
N VAL A 688 -15.51 -46.78 -23.60
CA VAL A 688 -16.60 -47.71 -23.23
C VAL A 688 -17.94 -47.15 -23.68
N ALA A 689 -18.24 -47.30 -24.97
CA ALA A 689 -19.58 -47.08 -25.51
C ALA A 689 -19.91 -48.08 -26.62
N VAL A 690 -19.54 -49.35 -26.48
CA VAL A 690 -20.23 -50.47 -27.16
C VAL A 690 -20.11 -51.70 -26.27
N GLY A 691 -21.21 -52.08 -25.62
CA GLY A 691 -21.27 -53.25 -24.75
C GLY A 691 -22.49 -53.19 -23.86
N ARG A 692 -23.64 -53.61 -24.42
CA ARG A 692 -24.85 -53.93 -23.67
C ARG A 692 -24.54 -55.03 -22.64
N ASP A 693 -25.34 -54.99 -21.58
CA ASP A 693 -25.58 -56.02 -20.57
C ASP A 693 -24.56 -56.12 -19.44
N SER A 694 -24.98 -55.68 -18.24
CA SER A 694 -25.17 -56.55 -17.06
C SER A 694 -25.30 -55.73 -15.78
N SER A 695 -26.40 -55.95 -15.09
CA SER A 695 -26.72 -55.55 -13.73
C SER A 695 -25.67 -55.98 -12.70
N GLY A 696 -25.14 -55.01 -11.93
CA GLY A 696 -24.38 -55.24 -10.70
C GLY A 696 -23.66 -53.97 -10.24
N PRO A 697 -23.63 -53.64 -8.93
CA PRO A 697 -22.89 -52.49 -8.42
C PRO A 697 -21.41 -52.87 -8.33
N SER A 698 -20.70 -52.84 -9.46
CA SER A 698 -19.25 -53.00 -9.46
C SER A 698 -18.59 -51.66 -9.19
N ASN A 699 -17.75 -51.62 -8.16
CA ASN A 699 -16.74 -50.59 -7.88
C ASN A 699 -16.25 -49.89 -9.17
N LEU A 700 -16.76 -48.68 -9.43
CA LEU A 700 -16.15 -47.82 -10.44
C LEU A 700 -14.79 -47.38 -9.93
N VAL A 701 -13.78 -47.87 -10.65
CA VAL A 701 -12.37 -47.56 -10.53
C VAL A 701 -12.18 -46.06 -10.29
N GLN A 702 -11.50 -45.79 -9.18
CA GLN A 702 -11.00 -44.51 -8.74
C GLN A 702 -10.17 -43.86 -9.86
N HIS A 703 -10.75 -42.89 -10.59
CA HIS A 703 -10.01 -42.10 -11.57
C HIS A 703 -8.91 -41.31 -10.84
N THR A 704 -7.67 -41.76 -11.01
CA THR A 704 -6.47 -41.19 -10.43
C THR A 704 -6.28 -39.76 -10.94
N THR A 705 -6.03 -38.82 -10.02
CA THR A 705 -5.44 -37.51 -10.37
C THR A 705 -4.02 -37.78 -10.87
N VAL A 706 -3.78 -37.57 -12.16
CA VAL A 706 -2.51 -37.92 -12.80
C VAL A 706 -1.58 -36.70 -12.80
N ASP A 707 -0.34 -36.87 -12.35
CA ASP A 707 0.71 -35.85 -12.45
C ASP A 707 1.04 -35.60 -13.92
N MET A 708 1.41 -34.37 -14.30
CA MET A 708 1.58 -33.96 -15.72
C MET A 708 2.59 -34.83 -16.49
N ARG A 709 3.49 -35.50 -15.76
CA ARG A 709 4.53 -36.41 -16.27
C ARG A 709 4.01 -37.77 -16.72
N SER A 710 2.82 -38.15 -16.27
CA SER A 710 2.17 -39.44 -16.57
C SER A 710 1.12 -39.35 -17.69
N LEU A 711 0.89 -38.16 -18.24
CA LEU A 711 0.01 -37.94 -19.39
C LEU A 711 0.72 -38.30 -20.69
N SER A 712 -0.03 -38.67 -21.75
CA SER A 712 0.56 -38.82 -23.08
C SER A 712 1.13 -37.50 -23.61
N GLY A 713 2.09 -37.55 -24.54
CA GLY A 713 2.73 -36.36 -25.10
C GLY A 713 1.74 -35.34 -25.68
N GLY A 714 0.67 -35.82 -26.32
CA GLY A 714 -0.39 -34.97 -26.88
C GLY A 714 -1.29 -34.35 -25.80
N GLU A 715 -1.68 -35.12 -24.78
CA GLU A 715 -2.54 -34.63 -23.68
C GLU A 715 -1.81 -33.62 -22.80
N ARG A 716 -0.53 -33.85 -22.52
CA ARG A 716 0.31 -32.89 -21.78
C ARG A 716 0.41 -31.56 -22.53
N SER A 717 0.62 -31.62 -23.84
CA SER A 717 0.72 -30.42 -24.69
C SER A 717 -0.62 -29.66 -24.73
N PHE A 718 -1.74 -30.38 -24.83
CA PHE A 718 -3.08 -29.78 -24.81
C PHE A 718 -3.40 -29.14 -23.45
N ALA A 719 -3.13 -29.83 -22.34
CA ALA A 719 -3.31 -29.27 -21.00
C ALA A 719 -2.42 -28.04 -20.77
N THR A 720 -1.19 -28.04 -21.28
CA THR A 720 -0.29 -26.88 -21.20
C THR A 720 -0.85 -25.70 -21.99
N LEU A 721 -1.42 -25.94 -23.18
CA LEU A 721 -2.08 -24.90 -23.97
C LEU A 721 -3.30 -24.31 -23.24
N CYS A 722 -4.18 -25.15 -22.70
CA CYS A 722 -5.34 -24.70 -21.91
C CYS A 722 -4.90 -23.85 -20.70
N PHE A 723 -3.80 -24.24 -20.05
CA PHE A 723 -3.23 -23.47 -18.95
C PHE A 723 -2.70 -22.11 -19.40
N MET A 724 -1.95 -22.06 -20.52
CA MET A 724 -1.46 -20.79 -21.08
C MET A 724 -2.60 -19.85 -21.50
N LEU A 725 -3.69 -20.38 -22.08
CA LEU A 725 -4.86 -19.59 -22.43
C LEU A 725 -5.55 -19.01 -21.19
N ALA A 726 -5.72 -19.83 -20.15
CA ALA A 726 -6.35 -19.42 -18.89
C ALA A 726 -5.55 -18.32 -18.17
N LEU A 727 -4.22 -18.42 -18.17
CA LEU A 727 -3.35 -17.36 -17.66
C LEU A 727 -3.36 -16.12 -18.54
N GLY A 728 -3.38 -16.32 -19.86
CA GLY A 728 -3.38 -15.23 -20.82
C GLY A 728 -4.53 -14.26 -20.57
N GLU A 729 -5.74 -14.74 -20.29
CA GLU A 729 -6.92 -13.90 -20.03
C GLU A 729 -6.72 -12.92 -18.86
N GLN A 730 -5.93 -13.31 -17.86
CA GLN A 730 -5.58 -12.47 -16.71
C GLN A 730 -4.48 -11.43 -17.01
N MET A 731 -3.77 -11.57 -18.13
CA MET A 731 -2.73 -10.63 -18.55
C MET A 731 -3.31 -9.58 -19.50
N ASP A 732 -3.08 -8.30 -19.22
CA ASP A 732 -3.60 -7.21 -20.04
C ASP A 732 -2.62 -6.82 -21.16
N ILE A 733 -2.54 -7.67 -22.18
CA ILE A 733 -1.60 -7.52 -23.30
C ILE A 733 -2.40 -7.48 -24.62
N PRO A 734 -2.20 -6.47 -25.49
CA PRO A 734 -2.99 -6.29 -26.72
C PRO A 734 -2.70 -7.32 -27.82
N PHE A 735 -1.48 -7.87 -27.85
CA PHE A 735 -1.04 -8.89 -28.82
C PHE A 735 -0.62 -10.16 -28.11
N ARG A 736 -1.05 -11.32 -28.62
CA ARG A 736 -0.59 -12.63 -28.15
C ARG A 736 -0.08 -13.45 -29.31
N ILE A 737 1.14 -13.94 -29.19
CA ILE A 737 1.81 -14.75 -30.21
C ILE A 737 2.13 -16.10 -29.58
N MET A 738 1.68 -17.19 -30.22
CA MET A 738 2.07 -18.54 -29.85
C MET A 738 2.75 -19.21 -31.04
N ASP A 739 3.95 -19.71 -30.81
CA ASP A 739 4.76 -20.41 -31.80
C ASP A 739 4.86 -21.89 -31.45
N GLU A 740 4.94 -22.74 -32.48
CA GLU A 740 5.12 -24.20 -32.37
C GLU A 740 4.14 -24.91 -31.40
N PHE A 741 2.92 -24.38 -31.24
CA PHE A 741 1.99 -24.84 -30.21
C PHE A 741 1.51 -26.30 -30.41
N ASP A 742 1.62 -26.85 -31.63
CA ASP A 742 1.09 -28.16 -32.01
C ASP A 742 2.14 -29.23 -32.35
N VAL A 743 3.44 -28.93 -32.25
CA VAL A 743 4.54 -29.82 -32.68
C VAL A 743 4.55 -31.18 -31.96
N PHE A 744 4.07 -31.24 -30.71
CA PHE A 744 4.01 -32.46 -29.91
C PHE A 744 2.59 -33.03 -29.76
N MET A 745 1.63 -32.55 -30.56
CA MET A 745 0.25 -33.01 -30.53
C MET A 745 -0.02 -34.01 -31.66
N ASP A 746 -0.86 -35.00 -31.39
CA ASP A 746 -1.45 -35.83 -32.44
C ASP A 746 -2.55 -35.04 -33.19
N GLU A 747 -2.96 -35.53 -34.35
CA GLU A 747 -3.92 -34.83 -35.23
C GLU A 747 -5.27 -34.54 -34.54
N ALA A 748 -5.68 -35.43 -33.63
CA ALA A 748 -6.91 -35.29 -32.86
C ALA A 748 -6.81 -34.22 -31.76
N ASN A 749 -5.70 -34.12 -31.03
CA ASN A 749 -5.48 -33.05 -30.05
C ASN A 749 -5.25 -31.71 -30.75
N ARG A 750 -4.52 -31.73 -31.87
CA ARG A 750 -4.23 -30.55 -32.69
C ARG A 750 -5.49 -29.88 -33.24
N SER A 751 -6.39 -30.65 -33.86
CA SER A 751 -7.67 -30.13 -34.35
C SER A 751 -8.52 -29.50 -33.23
N SER A 752 -8.46 -30.09 -32.02
CA SER A 752 -9.17 -29.57 -30.85
C SER A 752 -8.51 -28.30 -30.31
N ALA A 753 -7.17 -28.27 -30.22
CA ALA A 753 -6.38 -27.12 -29.79
C ALA A 753 -6.65 -25.90 -30.65
N ILE A 754 -6.59 -26.06 -31.98
CA ILE A 754 -6.87 -24.98 -32.94
C ILE A 754 -8.30 -24.47 -32.78
N ARG A 755 -9.29 -25.36 -32.65
CA ARG A 755 -10.69 -24.96 -32.44
C ARG A 755 -10.87 -24.17 -31.13
N THR A 756 -10.28 -24.63 -30.04
CA THR A 756 -10.34 -23.95 -28.74
C THR A 756 -9.66 -22.57 -28.81
N MET A 757 -8.47 -22.48 -29.42
CA MET A 757 -7.76 -21.20 -29.58
C MET A 757 -8.54 -20.20 -30.43
N VAL A 758 -9.12 -20.63 -31.56
CA VAL A 758 -9.93 -19.75 -32.41
C VAL A 758 -11.20 -19.31 -31.67
N SER A 759 -11.85 -20.21 -30.91
CA SER A 759 -13.01 -19.85 -30.07
C SER A 759 -12.65 -18.77 -29.05
N VAL A 760 -11.55 -18.94 -28.31
CA VAL A 760 -11.08 -17.97 -27.31
C VAL A 760 -10.69 -16.65 -27.95
N ALA A 761 -9.98 -16.68 -29.09
CA ALA A 761 -9.61 -15.47 -29.82
C ALA A 761 -10.83 -14.71 -30.35
N THR A 762 -11.90 -15.42 -30.72
CA THR A 762 -13.15 -14.80 -31.20
C THR A 762 -13.96 -14.20 -30.05
N GLU A 763 -13.96 -14.83 -28.87
CA GLU A 763 -14.61 -14.28 -27.67
C GLU A 763 -13.91 -13.01 -27.17
N ILE A 764 -12.58 -12.93 -27.28
CA ILE A 764 -11.75 -11.81 -26.83
C ILE A 764 -11.52 -10.83 -28.00
N SER A 765 -12.58 -10.18 -28.46
CA SER A 765 -12.57 -9.31 -29.65
C SER A 765 -11.71 -8.04 -29.54
N HIS A 766 -11.31 -7.65 -28.33
CA HIS A 766 -10.47 -6.47 -28.07
C HIS A 766 -8.96 -6.76 -28.12
N ARG A 767 -8.54 -7.97 -28.50
CA ARG A 767 -7.12 -8.39 -28.55
C ARG A 767 -6.81 -9.12 -29.86
N GLN A 768 -5.55 -9.06 -30.29
CA GLN A 768 -5.09 -9.76 -31.49
C GLN A 768 -4.27 -11.00 -31.14
N PHE A 769 -4.62 -12.13 -31.77
CA PHE A 769 -3.92 -13.42 -31.61
C PHE A 769 -3.19 -13.79 -32.90
N ILE A 770 -1.95 -14.23 -32.78
CA ILE A 770 -1.11 -14.73 -33.86
C ILE A 770 -0.67 -16.14 -33.48
N PHE A 771 -1.06 -17.13 -34.28
CA PHE A 771 -0.69 -18.52 -34.09
C PHE A 771 0.25 -18.92 -35.23
N ILE A 772 1.43 -19.40 -34.88
CA ILE A 772 2.44 -19.89 -35.82
C ILE A 772 2.54 -21.40 -35.64
N THR A 773 2.39 -22.14 -36.73
CA THR A 773 2.51 -23.60 -36.76
C THR A 773 3.31 -24.04 -37.99
N PRO A 774 4.23 -25.00 -37.85
CA PRO A 774 4.92 -25.62 -38.98
C PRO A 774 4.08 -26.69 -39.69
N LEU A 775 2.87 -27.00 -39.19
CA LEU A 775 1.99 -28.07 -39.67
C LEU A 775 0.76 -27.52 -40.43
N ASP A 776 0.21 -28.30 -41.36
CA ASP A 776 -0.94 -27.88 -42.20
C ASP A 776 -2.22 -27.65 -41.40
N VAL A 777 -2.81 -26.45 -41.45
CA VAL A 777 -4.00 -26.12 -40.64
C VAL A 777 -5.22 -26.97 -41.06
N PRO A 778 -5.94 -27.65 -40.12
CA PRO A 778 -7.15 -28.41 -40.42
C PRO A 778 -8.25 -27.52 -41.01
N PRO A 779 -9.22 -28.06 -41.78
CA PRO A 779 -10.32 -27.26 -42.34
C PRO A 779 -11.17 -26.64 -41.23
N LEU A 780 -11.05 -25.32 -41.05
CA LEU A 780 -11.80 -24.55 -40.06
C LEU A 780 -13.09 -24.01 -40.69
N LYS A 781 -14.24 -24.22 -40.02
CA LYS A 781 -15.53 -23.67 -40.46
C LYS A 781 -15.56 -22.14 -40.56
N GLN A 782 -14.66 -21.46 -39.85
CA GLN A 782 -14.51 -20.00 -39.81
C GLN A 782 -13.41 -19.47 -40.73
N ALA A 783 -12.75 -20.34 -41.51
CA ALA A 783 -11.73 -19.93 -42.48
C ALA A 783 -12.36 -19.00 -43.52
N GLY A 784 -11.87 -17.76 -43.60
CA GLY A 784 -12.40 -16.72 -44.51
C GLY A 784 -13.39 -15.74 -43.89
N SER A 785 -13.71 -15.86 -42.60
CA SER A 785 -14.42 -14.80 -41.86
C SER A 785 -13.51 -13.57 -41.64
N PRO A 786 -14.04 -12.34 -41.53
CA PRO A 786 -13.20 -11.14 -41.32
C PRO A 786 -12.36 -11.19 -40.04
N SER A 787 -12.72 -12.06 -39.09
CA SER A 787 -12.06 -12.22 -37.79
C SER A 787 -10.90 -13.23 -37.80
N VAL A 788 -10.79 -14.11 -38.81
CA VAL A 788 -9.76 -15.17 -38.87
C VAL A 788 -9.08 -15.17 -40.23
N ARG A 789 -7.80 -14.80 -40.26
CA ARG A 789 -6.94 -14.79 -41.46
C ARG A 789 -5.91 -15.91 -41.39
N ILE A 790 -5.89 -16.79 -42.39
CA ILE A 790 -4.87 -17.83 -42.54
C ILE A 790 -3.88 -17.36 -43.60
N GLN A 791 -2.59 -17.33 -43.27
CA GLN A 791 -1.51 -17.01 -44.20
C GLN A 791 -0.55 -18.19 -44.27
N ARG A 792 -0.49 -18.85 -45.43
CA ARG A 792 0.50 -19.90 -45.71
C ARG A 792 1.76 -19.23 -46.23
N LEU A 793 2.90 -19.47 -45.59
CA LEU A 793 4.20 -19.03 -46.07
C LEU A 793 4.69 -19.97 -47.19
N GLU A 794 5.53 -19.46 -48.08
CA GLU A 794 6.19 -20.31 -49.09
C GLU A 794 7.15 -21.29 -48.39
N ASP A 795 7.32 -22.47 -49.00
CA ASP A 795 8.23 -23.48 -48.46
C ASP A 795 9.65 -22.90 -48.41
N PRO A 796 10.37 -23.04 -47.28
CA PRO A 796 11.72 -22.48 -47.17
C PRO A 796 12.66 -23.12 -48.21
N GLU A 797 13.41 -22.30 -48.95
CA GLU A 797 14.45 -22.78 -49.86
C GLU A 797 15.51 -23.58 -49.08
N ARG A 798 15.37 -24.90 -49.08
CA ARG A 798 16.41 -25.80 -48.56
C ARG A 798 17.60 -25.72 -49.50
N ARG A 799 18.56 -24.83 -49.23
CA ARG A 799 19.91 -24.93 -49.81
C ARG A 799 20.46 -26.29 -49.41
N GLY A 800 20.48 -27.24 -50.35
CA GLY A 800 20.90 -28.60 -50.08
C GLY A 800 22.34 -28.67 -49.59
N ALA A 801 22.52 -29.22 -48.38
CA ALA A 801 23.45 -30.29 -48.01
C ALA A 801 23.30 -30.57 -46.51
#